data_AF-A0A6N7BE98-F1
#
_entry.id   AF-A0A6N7BE98-F1
#
_cell.length_a   1.000
_cell.length_b   1.000
_cell.length_c   1.000
_cell.angle_alpha   90.00
_cell.angle_beta   90.00
_cell.angle_gamma   90.00
#
_symmetry.space_group_name_H-M   'P 1'
#
loop_
_entity.id
_entity.type
_entity.pdbx_description
1 polymer ?
#
loop_
_entity_poly.entity_id
_entity_poly.type
_entity_poly.pdbx_seq_one_letter_code
_entity_poly.pdbx_strand_id
1 'polypeptide(L)'
;EINEISGKYGNPGMVMALQVSMSTKPDALISLDRKLRASREQILRENPNANIPNVWSVPLFEDLDSVKKISGFLNKIWEYSLQSRRLNQETSERFTEIITEVFVAGSDLSQQIGQAAGMSFYKEAKHEVTTWLAEHGLIGKIRMKMGSGEPMQRQGGYYTTVAGTRAFIQSNDSAKRFSEYLQESTKKSTEYATTPLIGVFAGGDLRTFQSNISEKLRYLPVQDYAQLLYHVKESQKFYETEIHRAGEPIVETRLQFRNRGLKELERLTIGKKDKVFDEFLPILTENFRQILYGREEDVVGIHIISYFIGRTTPPLRDRPTVRPGQGVGESAGQKILEKIAGTIPFSKYGSLLRAISHNQSQTVVLGINQLTTGLFRALDSFSQKQFTEGVSTSLIADRILPNLPVYEILHTLRIYHDVDLVYLNILEKAFPAGNSALLALREDIDAIAKYLPLFQRELLRRHGIDVNDFFEKDKFIADLLPTLRADIAVLLQPDLFNTSLDKLLSQINGSVDKSWREEMMKLLEMPVKIKKWRAGIWNLLEQPVFQRVASFVELAIALHSLSVNSSSKENIFSSKKVKVPQMPNLSQTSVDENMHQFLAAAMEYLSVVSQEMVEVPINIIRALKEAERIIKIEVQALTSKQQDLLRFYLLQIARLTGENG
;
A
#
# COMPACT_ATOMS: atom_id res chain seq x y z
N GLU A 1 -15.37 30.62 -4.22
CA GLU A 1 -15.45 31.31 -2.93
C GLU A 1 -14.09 31.60 -2.29
N ILE A 2 -13.32 30.62 -1.76
CA ILE A 2 -12.03 30.90 -1.08
C ILE A 2 -11.09 31.78 -1.93
N ASN A 3 -10.93 31.46 -3.23
CA ASN A 3 -10.13 32.27 -4.14
C ASN A 3 -10.71 33.65 -4.46
N GLU A 4 -12.03 33.82 -4.39
CA GLU A 4 -12.66 35.12 -4.60
C GLU A 4 -12.40 36.03 -3.40
N ILE A 5 -12.63 35.52 -2.19
CA ILE A 5 -12.38 36.27 -0.95
C ILE A 5 -10.92 36.69 -0.92
N SER A 6 -10.00 35.73 -1.06
CA SER A 6 -8.57 35.99 -1.00
C SER A 6 -8.06 36.90 -2.13
N GLY A 7 -8.61 36.77 -3.34
CA GLY A 7 -8.32 37.65 -4.47
C GLY A 7 -8.73 39.11 -4.22
N LYS A 8 -9.85 39.36 -3.52
CA LYS A 8 -10.27 40.71 -3.11
C LYS A 8 -9.32 41.34 -2.09
N TYR A 9 -8.66 40.54 -1.26
CA TYR A 9 -7.71 40.99 -0.23
C TYR A 9 -6.23 40.86 -0.65
N GLY A 10 -5.94 40.77 -1.95
CA GLY A 10 -4.56 40.79 -2.47
C GLY A 10 -3.78 39.48 -2.27
N ASN A 11 -4.45 38.38 -1.94
CA ASN A 11 -3.84 37.04 -1.76
C ASN A 11 -4.40 36.05 -2.81
N PRO A 12 -4.21 36.29 -4.12
CA PRO A 12 -4.79 35.46 -5.17
C PRO A 12 -4.30 34.01 -5.08
N GLY A 13 -5.21 33.05 -5.25
CA GLY A 13 -4.84 31.64 -5.39
C GLY A 13 -4.57 30.88 -4.09
N MET A 14 -5.30 31.17 -3.02
CA MET A 14 -5.23 30.32 -1.81
C MET A 14 -5.57 28.84 -2.09
N VAL A 15 -6.39 28.56 -3.10
CA VAL A 15 -6.65 27.22 -3.63
C VAL A 15 -6.13 27.16 -5.07
N MET A 16 -4.97 26.54 -5.26
CA MET A 16 -4.33 26.43 -6.58
C MET A 16 -4.80 25.21 -7.37
N ALA A 17 -5.11 24.10 -6.69
CA ALA A 17 -5.45 22.84 -7.33
C ALA A 17 -6.45 22.02 -6.50
N LEU A 18 -7.26 21.22 -7.19
CA LEU A 18 -8.21 20.26 -6.63
C LEU A 18 -7.84 18.85 -7.07
N GLN A 19 -7.59 17.98 -6.08
CA GLN A 19 -7.39 16.57 -6.32
C GLN A 19 -8.74 15.86 -6.52
N VAL A 20 -8.90 15.16 -7.64
CA VAL A 20 -10.13 14.46 -8.00
C VAL A 20 -9.93 12.96 -7.82
N SER A 21 -10.52 12.39 -6.77
CA SER A 21 -10.42 10.95 -6.47
C SER A 21 -11.22 10.11 -7.46
N MET A 22 -10.88 8.83 -7.62
CA MET A 22 -11.53 7.87 -8.51
C MET A 22 -11.64 8.37 -9.96
N SER A 23 -10.55 8.94 -10.51
CA SER A 23 -10.51 9.50 -11.87
C SER A 23 -10.52 8.40 -12.94
N THR A 24 -11.69 7.81 -13.18
CA THR A 24 -11.90 6.77 -14.21
C THR A 24 -12.55 7.28 -15.48
N LYS A 25 -13.29 8.40 -15.40
CA LYS A 25 -14.03 8.99 -16.53
C LYS A 25 -13.55 10.41 -16.82
N PRO A 26 -12.98 10.69 -18.01
CA PRO A 26 -12.48 12.02 -18.35
C PRO A 26 -13.60 13.08 -18.40
N ASP A 27 -14.83 12.70 -18.79
CA ASP A 27 -15.98 13.61 -18.86
C ASP A 27 -16.32 14.26 -17.52
N ALA A 28 -16.07 13.57 -16.39
CA ALA A 28 -16.27 14.13 -15.07
C ALA A 28 -15.29 15.29 -14.79
N LEU A 29 -14.04 15.15 -15.21
CA LEU A 29 -13.02 16.19 -15.08
C LEU A 29 -13.31 17.37 -16.02
N ILE A 30 -13.75 17.09 -17.25
CA ILE A 30 -14.18 18.11 -18.22
C ILE A 30 -15.37 18.91 -17.66
N SER A 31 -16.35 18.22 -17.07
CA SER A 31 -17.51 18.86 -16.43
C SER A 31 -17.08 19.75 -15.25
N LEU A 32 -16.11 19.29 -14.44
CA LEU A 32 -15.56 20.08 -13.35
C LEU A 32 -14.86 21.34 -13.85
N ASP A 33 -13.99 21.23 -14.87
CA ASP A 33 -13.32 22.39 -15.48
C ASP A 33 -14.33 23.42 -16.02
N ARG A 34 -15.36 22.97 -16.74
CA ARG A 34 -16.43 23.85 -17.23
C ARG A 34 -17.11 24.62 -16.09
N LYS A 35 -17.41 23.94 -14.98
CA LYS A 35 -18.03 24.57 -13.80
C LYS A 35 -17.09 25.57 -13.13
N LEU A 36 -15.83 25.20 -12.92
CA LEU A 36 -14.82 26.08 -12.30
C LEU A 36 -14.60 27.33 -13.14
N ARG A 37 -14.48 27.18 -14.46
CA ARG A 37 -14.30 28.29 -15.40
C ARG A 37 -15.52 29.19 -15.46
N ALA A 38 -16.73 28.63 -15.59
CA ALA A 38 -17.97 29.41 -15.61
C ALA A 38 -18.15 30.22 -14.31
N SER A 39 -17.89 29.61 -13.15
CA SER A 39 -17.95 30.29 -11.85
C SER A 39 -16.90 31.40 -11.76
N ARG A 40 -15.66 31.15 -12.20
CA ARG A 40 -14.60 32.17 -12.24
C ARG A 40 -14.97 33.34 -13.14
N GLU A 41 -15.48 33.08 -14.34
CA GLU A 41 -15.90 34.12 -15.29
C GLU A 41 -17.05 34.96 -14.74
N GLN A 42 -18.02 34.34 -14.05
CA GLN A 42 -19.09 35.07 -13.37
C GLN A 42 -18.53 36.03 -12.31
N ILE A 43 -17.65 35.55 -11.44
CA ILE A 43 -17.08 36.37 -10.37
C ILE A 43 -16.25 37.53 -10.94
N LEU A 44 -15.51 37.32 -12.03
CA LEU A 44 -14.73 38.38 -12.68
C LEU A 44 -15.60 39.42 -13.39
N ARG A 45 -16.83 39.06 -13.81
CA ARG A 45 -17.80 40.06 -14.32
C ARG A 45 -18.31 40.95 -13.20
N GLU A 46 -18.56 40.37 -12.02
CA GLU A 46 -19.04 41.11 -10.85
C GLU A 46 -17.92 41.93 -10.18
N ASN A 47 -16.67 41.43 -10.22
CA ASN A 47 -15.50 42.06 -9.62
C ASN A 47 -14.31 42.07 -10.60
N PRO A 48 -14.26 42.98 -11.59
CA PRO A 48 -13.23 43.00 -12.63
C PRO A 48 -11.80 43.18 -12.10
N ASN A 49 -11.65 43.82 -10.95
CA ASN A 49 -10.35 44.08 -10.33
C ASN A 49 -9.86 42.92 -9.44
N ALA A 50 -10.68 41.89 -9.22
CA ALA A 50 -10.27 40.74 -8.40
C ALA A 50 -9.28 39.87 -9.18
N ASN A 51 -8.09 39.64 -8.62
CA ASN A 51 -7.15 38.68 -9.19
C ASN A 51 -7.52 37.26 -8.74
N ILE A 52 -8.10 36.47 -9.64
CA ILE A 52 -8.56 35.11 -9.35
C ILE A 52 -7.89 34.17 -10.36
N PRO A 53 -6.89 33.35 -9.97
CA PRO A 53 -6.26 32.39 -10.86
C PRO A 53 -7.19 31.22 -11.18
N ASN A 54 -6.85 30.46 -12.22
CA ASN A 54 -7.51 29.18 -12.51
C ASN A 54 -7.19 28.17 -11.40
N VAL A 55 -8.15 27.28 -11.13
CA VAL A 55 -7.96 26.17 -10.20
C VAL A 55 -7.67 24.93 -11.04
N TRP A 56 -6.47 24.37 -10.90
CA TRP A 56 -6.09 23.16 -11.62
C TRP A 56 -6.82 21.93 -11.08
N SER A 57 -7.00 20.94 -11.94
CA SER A 57 -7.46 19.61 -11.57
C SER A 57 -6.27 18.65 -11.52
N VAL A 58 -6.21 17.84 -10.46
CA VAL A 58 -5.20 16.79 -10.27
C VAL A 58 -5.94 15.44 -10.24
N PRO A 59 -6.05 14.73 -11.38
CA PRO A 59 -6.70 13.43 -11.40
C PRO A 59 -5.91 12.42 -10.57
N LEU A 60 -6.60 11.75 -9.64
CA LEU A 60 -6.07 10.65 -8.83
C LEU A 60 -6.57 9.30 -9.36
N PHE A 61 -5.64 8.46 -9.80
CA PHE A 61 -5.85 7.09 -10.28
C PHE A 61 -5.53 6.09 -9.15
N GLU A 62 -6.49 5.23 -8.81
CA GLU A 62 -6.44 4.39 -7.59
C GLU A 62 -6.50 2.87 -7.87
N ASP A 63 -6.94 2.47 -9.06
CA ASP A 63 -7.08 1.07 -9.46
C ASP A 63 -6.22 0.73 -10.70
N LEU A 64 -5.93 -0.56 -10.87
CA LEU A 64 -5.04 -1.05 -11.93
C LEU A 64 -5.51 -0.66 -13.32
N ASP A 65 -6.82 -0.76 -13.59
CA ASP A 65 -7.38 -0.49 -14.91
C ASP A 65 -7.33 1.01 -15.25
N SER A 66 -7.60 1.86 -14.26
CA SER A 66 -7.50 3.31 -14.41
C SER A 66 -6.06 3.75 -14.69
N VAL A 67 -5.08 3.12 -14.02
CA VAL A 67 -3.65 3.43 -14.23
C VAL A 67 -3.15 2.97 -15.60
N LYS A 68 -3.58 1.79 -16.09
CA LYS A 68 -3.27 1.33 -17.47
C LYS A 68 -3.86 2.24 -18.55
N LYS A 69 -4.87 3.05 -18.21
CA LYS A 69 -5.64 3.85 -19.16
C LYS A 69 -5.37 5.35 -19.00
N ILE A 70 -4.33 5.76 -18.27
CA ILE A 70 -4.03 7.19 -18.06
C ILE A 70 -3.84 7.90 -19.41
N SER A 71 -3.06 7.36 -20.34
CA SER A 71 -2.85 7.99 -21.65
C SER A 71 -4.16 8.18 -22.42
N GLY A 72 -5.06 7.18 -22.37
CA GLY A 72 -6.40 7.28 -22.95
C GLY A 72 -7.26 8.35 -22.29
N PHE A 73 -7.17 8.48 -20.96
CA PHE A 73 -7.83 9.54 -20.20
C PHE A 73 -7.30 10.92 -20.61
N LEU A 74 -5.98 11.09 -20.67
CA LEU A 74 -5.32 12.35 -21.05
C LEU A 74 -5.64 12.74 -22.50
N ASN A 75 -5.70 11.78 -23.43
CA ASN A 75 -6.13 12.02 -24.82
C ASN A 75 -7.51 12.68 -24.90
N LYS A 76 -8.48 12.24 -24.08
CA LYS A 76 -9.82 12.84 -24.06
C LYS A 76 -9.81 14.27 -23.53
N ILE A 77 -8.98 14.56 -22.54
CA ILE A 77 -8.79 15.93 -22.05
C ILE A 77 -8.05 16.79 -23.09
N TRP A 78 -7.13 16.21 -23.85
CA TRP A 78 -6.42 16.88 -24.94
C TRP A 78 -7.35 17.24 -26.09
N GLU A 79 -8.20 16.32 -26.53
CA GLU A 79 -9.26 16.56 -27.53
C GLU A 79 -10.19 17.70 -27.07
N TYR A 80 -10.61 17.70 -25.80
CA TYR A 80 -11.40 18.78 -25.24
C TYR A 80 -10.63 20.11 -25.18
N SER A 81 -9.34 20.09 -24.87
CA SER A 81 -8.49 21.28 -24.86
C SER A 81 -8.38 21.90 -26.25
N LEU A 82 -8.24 21.08 -27.29
CA LEU A 82 -8.24 21.53 -28.68
C LEU A 82 -9.56 22.21 -29.06
N GLN A 83 -10.68 21.67 -28.60
CA GLN A 83 -12.02 22.20 -28.88
C GLN A 83 -12.37 23.46 -28.06
N SER A 84 -11.78 23.61 -26.87
CA SER A 84 -12.14 24.68 -25.91
C SER A 84 -11.10 25.81 -25.78
N ARG A 85 -10.01 25.74 -26.54
CA ARG A 85 -8.98 26.78 -26.58
C ARG A 85 -9.50 28.07 -27.22
N ARG A 86 -8.92 29.20 -26.83
CA ARG A 86 -9.13 30.48 -27.51
C ARG A 86 -8.39 30.50 -28.85
N LEU A 87 -8.80 31.37 -29.77
CA LEU A 87 -8.17 31.48 -31.10
C LEU A 87 -6.66 31.78 -31.04
N ASN A 88 -6.21 32.49 -30.01
CA ASN A 88 -4.81 32.87 -29.79
C ASN A 88 -4.09 31.96 -28.77
N GLN A 89 -4.66 30.81 -28.43
CA GLN A 89 -4.15 29.91 -27.40
C GLN A 89 -3.78 28.57 -28.02
N GLU A 90 -2.60 28.06 -27.67
CA GLU A 90 -2.20 26.72 -28.10
C GLU A 90 -2.94 25.62 -27.32
N THR A 91 -3.10 24.44 -27.93
CA THR A 91 -3.77 23.31 -27.26
C THR A 91 -3.04 22.93 -25.97
N SER A 92 -1.70 22.97 -25.97
CA SER A 92 -0.89 22.67 -24.80
C SER A 92 -1.09 23.69 -23.68
N GLU A 93 -1.20 24.97 -24.00
CA GLU A 93 -1.51 26.02 -23.02
C GLU A 93 -2.88 25.78 -22.39
N ARG A 94 -3.90 25.51 -23.22
CA ARG A 94 -5.24 25.21 -22.72
C ARG A 94 -5.25 23.97 -21.83
N PHE A 95 -4.50 22.94 -22.19
CA PHE A 95 -4.38 21.72 -21.38
C PHE A 95 -3.76 22.00 -20.01
N THR A 96 -2.70 22.82 -19.96
CA THR A 96 -2.03 23.19 -18.69
C THR A 96 -2.88 24.09 -17.78
N GLU A 97 -3.92 24.73 -18.30
CA GLU A 97 -4.92 25.40 -17.47
C GLU A 97 -5.84 24.41 -16.75
N ILE A 98 -6.02 23.21 -17.31
CA ILE A 98 -6.88 22.16 -16.75
C ILE A 98 -6.09 21.28 -15.79
N ILE A 99 -4.95 20.74 -16.23
CA ILE A 99 -4.16 19.75 -15.49
C ILE A 99 -2.74 20.25 -15.29
N THR A 100 -2.26 20.17 -14.04
CA THR A 100 -0.86 20.47 -13.67
C THR A 100 -0.10 19.24 -13.16
N GLU A 101 -0.83 18.23 -12.68
CA GLU A 101 -0.25 17.05 -12.06
C GLU A 101 -1.13 15.82 -12.32
N VAL A 102 -0.49 14.68 -12.58
CA VAL A 102 -1.14 13.35 -12.66
C VAL A 102 -0.75 12.58 -11.40
N PHE A 103 -1.73 12.10 -10.66
CA PHE A 103 -1.49 11.49 -9.35
C PHE A 103 -1.91 10.01 -9.36
N VAL A 104 -0.99 9.10 -9.02
CA VAL A 104 -1.27 7.67 -8.84
C VAL A 104 -1.17 7.27 -7.36
N ALA A 105 -2.19 6.57 -6.84
CA ALA A 105 -2.24 6.12 -5.45
C ALA A 105 -1.42 4.83 -5.24
N GLY A 106 -0.13 4.96 -4.93
CA GLY A 106 0.77 3.82 -4.70
C GLY A 106 0.33 2.89 -3.55
N SER A 107 -0.30 3.43 -2.51
CA SER A 107 -0.88 2.61 -1.42
C SER A 107 -1.95 1.64 -1.92
N ASP A 108 -2.86 2.10 -2.78
CA ASP A 108 -3.98 1.30 -3.28
C ASP A 108 -3.54 0.29 -4.34
N LEU A 109 -2.49 0.58 -5.10
CA LEU A 109 -1.81 -0.40 -5.96
C LEU A 109 -1.19 -1.52 -5.13
N SER A 110 -0.46 -1.17 -4.08
CA SER A 110 0.23 -2.13 -3.20
C SER A 110 -0.76 -3.06 -2.48
N GLN A 111 -1.94 -2.54 -2.15
CA GLN A 111 -3.01 -3.36 -1.58
C GLN A 111 -3.51 -4.42 -2.56
N GLN A 112 -3.57 -4.12 -3.87
CA GLN A 112 -4.15 -5.00 -4.89
C GLN A 112 -3.18 -6.06 -5.42
N ILE A 113 -1.88 -5.73 -5.53
CA ILE A 113 -0.87 -6.59 -6.18
C ILE A 113 0.43 -6.75 -5.38
N GLY A 114 0.50 -6.21 -4.16
CA GLY A 114 1.73 -6.22 -3.35
C GLY A 114 2.64 -5.02 -3.64
N GLN A 115 3.52 -4.70 -2.69
CA GLN A 115 4.32 -3.46 -2.72
C GLN A 115 5.29 -3.39 -3.90
N ALA A 116 6.07 -4.45 -4.15
CA ALA A 116 7.09 -4.48 -5.20
C ALA A 116 6.46 -4.41 -6.60
N ALA A 117 5.42 -5.22 -6.85
CA ALA A 117 4.67 -5.17 -8.10
C ALA A 117 3.96 -3.82 -8.29
N GLY A 118 3.37 -3.26 -7.22
CA GLY A 118 2.77 -1.93 -7.24
C GLY A 118 3.76 -0.82 -7.61
N MET A 119 5.00 -0.89 -7.10
CA MET A 119 6.05 0.06 -7.46
C MET A 119 6.50 -0.11 -8.92
N SER A 120 6.70 -1.35 -9.38
CA SER A 120 7.05 -1.62 -10.79
C SER A 120 5.99 -1.09 -11.74
N PHE A 121 4.72 -1.37 -11.43
CA PHE A 121 3.57 -0.91 -12.21
C PHE A 121 3.44 0.62 -12.21
N TYR A 122 3.72 1.30 -11.10
CA TYR A 122 3.80 2.76 -11.07
C TYR A 122 4.92 3.30 -11.98
N LYS A 123 6.10 2.68 -11.99
CA LYS A 123 7.23 3.09 -12.85
C LYS A 123 6.92 2.91 -14.34
N GLU A 124 6.21 1.83 -14.70
CA GLU A 124 5.71 1.61 -16.06
C GLU A 124 4.70 2.69 -16.47
N ALA A 125 3.71 2.96 -15.62
CA ALA A 125 2.74 4.03 -15.86
C ALA A 125 3.44 5.41 -15.96
N LYS A 126 4.47 5.64 -15.15
CA LYS A 126 5.28 6.85 -15.21
C LYS A 126 6.01 6.99 -16.54
N HIS A 127 6.59 5.91 -17.04
CA HIS A 127 7.23 5.89 -18.35
C HIS A 127 6.23 6.24 -19.46
N GLU A 128 5.07 5.59 -19.45
CA GLU A 128 4.02 5.80 -20.45
C GLU A 128 3.51 7.25 -20.44
N VAL A 129 3.16 7.78 -19.27
CA VAL A 129 2.68 9.15 -19.10
C VAL A 129 3.76 10.16 -19.47
N THR A 130 5.00 9.96 -19.05
CA THR A 130 6.11 10.87 -19.38
C THR A 130 6.36 10.89 -20.89
N THR A 131 6.28 9.73 -21.54
CA THR A 131 6.38 9.64 -23.01
C THR A 131 5.23 10.38 -23.69
N TRP A 132 3.99 10.18 -23.22
CA TRP A 132 2.82 10.90 -23.73
C TRP A 132 2.98 12.42 -23.57
N LEU A 133 3.46 12.89 -22.41
CA LEU A 133 3.72 14.31 -22.16
C LEU A 133 4.81 14.86 -23.07
N ALA A 134 5.86 14.08 -23.35
CA ALA A 134 6.91 14.45 -24.28
C ALA A 134 6.34 14.65 -25.69
N GLU A 135 5.55 13.71 -26.19
CA GLU A 135 4.95 13.74 -27.53
C GLU A 135 4.02 14.94 -27.75
N HIS A 136 3.45 15.49 -26.68
CA HIS A 136 2.54 16.64 -26.71
C HIS A 136 3.20 17.97 -26.32
N GLY A 137 4.52 18.01 -26.11
CA GLY A 137 5.24 19.23 -25.70
C GLY A 137 4.85 19.75 -24.30
N LEU A 138 4.46 18.82 -23.42
CA LEU A 138 4.00 19.07 -22.04
C LEU A 138 5.04 18.66 -20.98
N ILE A 139 6.18 18.12 -21.38
CA ILE A 139 7.26 17.76 -20.47
C ILE A 139 7.73 19.01 -19.68
N GLY A 140 8.01 18.83 -18.39
CA GLY A 140 8.35 19.94 -17.47
C GLY A 140 7.19 20.87 -17.11
N LYS A 141 6.04 20.82 -17.82
CA LYS A 141 4.83 21.58 -17.48
C LYS A 141 3.86 20.79 -16.62
N ILE A 142 3.85 19.47 -16.79
CA ILE A 142 3.00 18.56 -16.04
C ILE A 142 3.87 17.52 -15.35
N ARG A 143 3.57 17.28 -14.08
CA ARG A 143 4.33 16.34 -13.26
C ARG A 143 3.51 15.12 -12.93
N MET A 144 4.21 14.01 -12.71
CA MET A 144 3.59 12.81 -12.17
C MET A 144 3.98 12.63 -10.72
N LYS A 145 3.00 12.31 -9.88
CA LYS A 145 3.16 12.16 -8.43
C LYS A 145 2.77 10.76 -7.99
N MET A 146 3.55 10.22 -7.06
CA MET A 146 3.23 8.98 -6.37
C MET A 146 2.64 9.25 -4.98
N GLY A 147 1.54 8.55 -4.69
CA GLY A 147 0.92 8.53 -3.38
C GLY A 147 1.58 7.49 -2.50
N SER A 148 2.29 7.96 -1.49
CA SER A 148 2.97 7.12 -0.51
C SER A 148 2.42 7.37 0.89
N GLY A 149 2.02 6.30 1.57
CA GLY A 149 1.86 6.28 3.03
C GLY A 149 3.19 6.00 3.72
N GLU A 150 3.25 6.17 5.03
CA GLU A 150 4.47 5.96 5.82
C GLU A 150 4.97 4.52 5.79
N PRO A 151 4.15 3.48 6.09
CA PRO A 151 4.63 2.11 6.02
C PRO A 151 5.16 1.78 4.62
N MET A 152 6.21 0.97 4.54
CA MET A 152 6.76 0.57 3.25
C MET A 152 5.75 -0.18 2.38
N GLN A 153 4.83 -0.96 2.97
CA GLN A 153 3.70 -1.57 2.26
C GLN A 153 2.86 -0.53 1.50
N ARG A 154 2.88 0.73 1.94
CA ARG A 154 2.20 1.87 1.32
C ARG A 154 3.14 2.77 0.52
N GLN A 155 4.28 2.23 0.06
CA GLN A 155 5.33 2.91 -0.72
C GLN A 155 6.30 3.81 0.07
N GLY A 156 6.33 3.72 1.41
CA GLY A 156 7.47 4.15 2.21
C GLY A 156 7.76 5.65 2.23
N GLY A 157 6.72 6.49 2.42
CA GLY A 157 6.83 7.95 2.54
C GLY A 157 7.22 8.42 3.95
N TYR A 158 8.24 7.83 4.58
CA TYR A 158 8.70 8.17 5.94
C TYR A 158 10.05 8.91 5.91
N TYR A 159 10.29 9.69 6.96
CA TYR A 159 11.60 10.27 7.26
C TYR A 159 12.38 9.34 8.19
N THR A 160 13.69 9.24 7.97
CA THR A 160 14.62 8.52 8.83
C THR A 160 15.83 9.40 9.13
N THR A 161 16.35 9.29 10.35
CA THR A 161 17.58 9.98 10.78
C THR A 161 18.85 9.21 10.45
N VAL A 162 18.73 7.92 10.08
CA VAL A 162 19.90 7.06 9.85
C VAL A 162 20.38 7.04 8.41
N ALA A 163 19.62 7.59 7.46
CA ALA A 163 20.04 7.68 6.06
C ALA A 163 21.36 8.47 5.93
N GLY A 164 22.34 7.91 5.23
CA GLY A 164 23.68 8.50 5.05
C GLY A 164 24.60 8.41 6.26
N THR A 165 24.16 7.84 7.38
CA THR A 165 25.00 7.67 8.58
C THR A 165 25.82 6.38 8.52
N ARG A 166 26.92 6.31 9.27
CA ARG A 166 27.81 5.12 9.29
C ARG A 166 27.12 3.90 9.90
N ALA A 167 27.32 2.74 9.28
CA ALA A 167 26.77 1.47 9.76
C ALA A 167 27.51 0.93 10.99
N PHE A 168 28.84 1.10 11.01
CA PHE A 168 29.72 0.58 12.06
C PHE A 168 30.15 1.66 13.05
N ILE A 169 30.23 1.27 14.31
CA ILE A 169 30.71 2.07 15.43
C ILE A 169 32.23 1.98 15.47
N GLN A 170 32.90 3.12 15.39
CA GLN A 170 34.35 3.19 15.49
C GLN A 170 34.77 3.25 16.96
N SER A 171 35.37 2.17 17.46
CA SER A 171 35.92 2.06 18.81
C SER A 171 37.12 1.11 18.84
N ASN A 172 37.93 1.17 19.90
CA ASN A 172 39.05 0.23 20.08
C ASN A 172 38.55 -1.23 20.18
N ASP A 173 37.41 -1.45 20.85
CA ASP A 173 36.77 -2.77 20.96
C ASP A 173 36.30 -3.27 19.59
N SER A 174 35.71 -2.39 18.77
CA SER A 174 35.33 -2.72 17.39
C SER A 174 36.54 -3.10 16.55
N ALA A 175 37.65 -2.35 16.67
CA ALA A 175 38.87 -2.61 15.93
C ALA A 175 39.49 -3.97 16.30
N LYS A 176 39.42 -4.36 17.58
CA LYS A 176 39.85 -5.68 18.05
C LYS A 176 38.98 -6.78 17.43
N ARG A 177 37.65 -6.65 17.50
CA ARG A 177 36.70 -7.60 16.91
C ARG A 177 36.92 -7.75 15.40
N PHE A 178 37.08 -6.64 14.67
CA PHE A 178 37.37 -6.71 13.24
C PHE A 178 38.68 -7.43 12.92
N SER A 179 39.71 -7.25 13.73
CA SER A 179 41.01 -7.90 13.50
C SER A 179 40.99 -9.42 13.77
N GLU A 180 39.99 -9.89 14.52
CA GLU A 180 39.81 -11.31 14.85
C GLU A 180 39.00 -12.05 13.77
N TYR A 181 37.99 -11.40 13.17
CA TYR A 181 37.06 -12.05 12.25
C TYR A 181 37.17 -11.62 10.79
N LEU A 182 37.65 -10.41 10.49
CA LEU A 182 37.60 -9.83 9.14
C LEU A 182 38.99 -9.79 8.49
N GLN A 183 39.00 -9.93 7.16
CA GLN A 183 40.21 -9.65 6.37
C GLN A 183 40.49 -8.14 6.31
N GLU A 184 41.74 -7.76 6.04
CA GLU A 184 42.18 -6.35 6.06
C GLU A 184 41.43 -5.47 5.04
N SER A 185 41.08 -6.02 3.86
CA SER A 185 40.26 -5.32 2.85
C SER A 185 38.83 -5.05 3.35
N THR A 186 38.23 -6.04 4.01
CA THR A 186 36.86 -5.94 4.55
C THR A 186 36.82 -4.98 5.73
N LYS A 187 37.80 -5.07 6.62
CA LYS A 187 38.01 -4.13 7.72
C LYS A 187 38.09 -2.69 7.23
N LYS A 188 38.89 -2.41 6.21
CA LYS A 188 38.97 -1.05 5.62
C LYS A 188 37.64 -0.59 5.03
N SER A 189 36.87 -1.51 4.43
CA SER A 189 35.56 -1.19 3.86
C SER A 189 34.54 -0.78 4.93
N THR A 190 34.66 -1.28 6.17
CA THR A 190 33.77 -0.88 7.28
C THR A 190 33.86 0.61 7.62
N GLU A 191 34.99 1.28 7.33
CA GLU A 191 35.18 2.71 7.61
C GLU A 191 34.31 3.60 6.71
N TYR A 192 33.98 3.12 5.51
CA TYR A 192 33.20 3.83 4.49
C TYR A 192 31.75 3.35 4.42
N ALA A 193 31.38 2.33 5.19
CA ALA A 193 30.06 1.74 5.11
C ALA A 193 28.98 2.68 5.67
N THR A 194 28.09 3.14 4.80
CA THR A 194 27.02 4.09 5.14
C THR A 194 25.65 3.56 4.78
N THR A 195 24.65 3.85 5.61
CA THR A 195 23.26 3.49 5.34
C THR A 195 22.79 4.21 4.08
N PRO A 196 22.20 3.50 3.09
CA PRO A 196 21.75 4.11 1.85
C PRO A 196 20.64 5.14 2.09
N LEU A 197 20.39 5.99 1.09
CA LEU A 197 19.25 6.90 1.11
C LEU A 197 17.93 6.09 0.99
N ILE A 198 17.04 6.27 1.97
CA ILE A 198 15.75 5.55 2.08
C ILE A 198 14.62 6.51 2.45
N GLY A 199 13.38 6.02 2.40
CA GLY A 199 12.20 6.82 2.71
C GLY A 199 12.04 8.02 1.77
N VAL A 200 11.85 9.22 2.32
CA VAL A 200 11.76 10.46 1.53
C VAL A 200 13.06 10.90 0.87
N PHE A 201 14.20 10.36 1.29
CA PHE A 201 15.46 10.56 0.59
C PHE A 201 15.61 9.63 -0.62
N ALA A 202 14.71 8.65 -0.79
CA ALA A 202 14.79 7.70 -1.88
C ALA A 202 14.27 8.30 -3.21
N GLY A 203 15.21 8.54 -4.13
CA GLY A 203 14.92 8.90 -5.51
C GLY A 203 14.53 10.37 -5.74
N GLY A 204 14.17 10.68 -6.99
CA GLY A 204 13.75 12.03 -7.43
C GLY A 204 12.25 12.17 -7.65
N ASP A 205 11.46 11.16 -7.31
CA ASP A 205 10.02 11.17 -7.53
C ASP A 205 9.32 12.22 -6.67
N LEU A 206 8.32 12.89 -7.26
CA LEU A 206 7.39 13.72 -6.49
C LEU A 206 6.49 12.80 -5.66
N ARG A 207 6.62 12.89 -4.33
CA ARG A 207 5.87 12.06 -3.37
C ARG A 207 4.97 12.88 -2.47
N THR A 208 3.95 12.25 -1.91
CA THR A 208 3.10 12.86 -0.88
C THR A 208 3.80 12.92 0.47
N PHE A 209 3.95 14.11 1.05
CA PHE A 209 4.21 14.29 2.48
C PHE A 209 2.88 14.49 3.21
N GLN A 210 2.33 13.41 3.75
CA GLN A 210 1.06 13.44 4.46
C GLN A 210 1.17 12.73 5.80
N SER A 211 0.41 13.22 6.78
CA SER A 211 0.20 12.55 8.08
C SER A 211 1.38 12.73 9.05
N ASN A 212 1.91 11.66 9.63
CA ASN A 212 2.92 11.70 10.69
C ASN A 212 4.30 12.09 10.16
N ILE A 213 4.62 11.89 8.87
CA ILE A 213 5.83 12.55 8.33
C ILE A 213 5.74 14.07 8.50
N SER A 214 4.62 14.70 8.17
CA SER A 214 4.45 16.14 8.33
C SER A 214 4.64 16.58 9.79
N GLU A 215 4.21 15.75 10.74
CA GLU A 215 4.41 16.02 12.18
C GLU A 215 5.87 15.78 12.60
N LYS A 216 6.50 14.69 12.18
CA LYS A 216 7.94 14.45 12.39
C LYS A 216 8.78 15.62 11.90
N LEU A 217 8.47 16.13 10.70
CA LEU A 217 9.18 17.27 10.12
C LEU A 217 9.07 18.54 10.97
N ARG A 218 7.95 18.75 11.69
CA ARG A 218 7.78 19.92 12.59
C ARG A 218 8.69 19.85 13.82
N TYR A 219 9.01 18.63 14.28
CA TYR A 219 9.88 18.41 15.44
C TYR A 219 11.34 18.17 15.06
N LEU A 220 11.69 18.22 13.77
CA LEU A 220 13.09 18.15 13.37
C LEU A 220 13.84 19.40 13.83
N PRO A 221 15.11 19.26 14.25
CA PRO A 221 16.01 20.40 14.38
C PRO A 221 16.02 21.21 13.08
N VAL A 222 16.10 22.55 13.21
CA VAL A 222 16.03 23.47 12.06
C VAL A 222 17.09 23.12 10.99
N GLN A 223 18.27 22.68 11.43
CA GLN A 223 19.36 22.25 10.53
C GLN A 223 18.96 21.02 9.71
N ASP A 224 18.45 19.98 10.36
CA ASP A 224 18.04 18.74 9.69
C ASP A 224 16.84 18.96 8.76
N TYR A 225 15.90 19.82 9.18
CA TYR A 225 14.75 20.20 8.36
C TYR A 225 15.19 20.95 7.10
N ALA A 226 16.08 21.95 7.26
CA ALA A 226 16.63 22.70 6.12
C ALA A 226 17.40 21.78 5.16
N GLN A 227 18.20 20.86 5.71
CA GLN A 227 18.96 19.90 4.91
C GLN A 227 18.03 18.93 4.15
N LEU A 228 16.98 18.41 4.80
CA LEU A 228 15.97 17.58 4.14
C LEU A 228 15.29 18.33 2.99
N LEU A 229 14.78 19.54 3.24
CA LEU A 229 14.10 20.32 2.21
C LEU A 229 15.02 20.63 1.03
N TYR A 230 16.28 20.98 1.31
CA TYR A 230 17.29 21.21 0.29
C TYR A 230 17.51 19.94 -0.56
N HIS A 231 17.75 18.79 0.07
CA HIS A 231 18.00 17.53 -0.64
C HIS A 231 16.81 17.08 -1.48
N VAL A 232 15.59 17.14 -0.93
CA VAL A 232 14.37 16.79 -1.67
C VAL A 232 14.20 17.70 -2.88
N LYS A 233 14.38 19.02 -2.70
CA LYS A 233 14.24 20.00 -3.77
C LYS A 233 15.29 19.79 -4.87
N GLU A 234 16.56 19.62 -4.50
CA GLU A 234 17.63 19.43 -5.47
C GLU A 234 17.50 18.09 -6.20
N SER A 235 17.13 17.01 -5.51
CA SER A 235 16.86 15.70 -6.13
C SER A 235 15.72 15.78 -7.15
N GLN A 236 14.60 16.43 -6.78
CA GLN A 236 13.47 16.63 -7.69
C GLN A 236 13.84 17.51 -8.89
N LYS A 237 14.53 18.64 -8.65
CA LYS A 237 14.96 19.54 -9.72
C LYS A 237 15.91 18.86 -10.70
N PHE A 238 16.89 18.12 -10.19
CA PHE A 238 17.82 17.35 -11.01
C PHE A 238 17.04 16.33 -11.87
N TYR A 239 16.14 15.58 -11.24
CA TYR A 239 15.35 14.57 -11.91
C TYR A 239 14.41 15.15 -12.98
N GLU A 240 13.73 16.26 -12.70
CA GLU A 240 12.89 16.99 -13.65
C GLU A 240 13.71 17.51 -14.84
N THR A 241 14.91 18.03 -14.59
CA THR A 241 15.82 18.52 -15.64
C THR A 241 16.25 17.40 -16.58
N GLU A 242 16.62 16.24 -16.02
CA GLU A 242 17.03 15.07 -16.81
C GLU A 242 15.88 14.51 -17.64
N ILE A 243 14.65 14.45 -17.09
CA ILE A 243 13.47 14.06 -17.87
C ILE A 243 13.22 15.05 -19.01
N HIS A 244 13.29 16.35 -18.73
CA HIS A 244 13.06 17.37 -19.76
C HIS A 244 14.04 17.22 -20.93
N ARG A 245 15.33 17.12 -20.61
CA ARG A 245 16.40 16.91 -21.59
C ARG A 245 16.21 15.64 -22.41
N ALA A 246 15.80 14.54 -21.77
CA ALA A 246 15.55 13.28 -22.47
C ALA A 246 14.30 13.33 -23.38
N GLY A 247 13.35 14.20 -23.06
CA GLY A 247 12.11 14.41 -23.83
C GLY A 247 12.22 15.36 -25.01
N GLU A 248 13.10 16.38 -24.96
CA GLU A 248 13.30 17.38 -26.04
C GLU A 248 13.42 16.76 -27.45
N PRO A 249 14.21 15.70 -27.67
CA PRO A 249 14.36 15.11 -29.01
C PRO A 249 13.07 14.51 -29.58
N ILE A 250 12.08 14.18 -28.75
CA ILE A 250 10.85 13.48 -29.18
C ILE A 250 9.95 14.40 -30.02
N VAL A 251 9.95 15.70 -29.74
CA VAL A 251 9.13 16.71 -30.44
C VAL A 251 9.84 17.23 -31.70
N GLU A 252 11.16 17.40 -31.66
CA GLU A 252 11.87 18.29 -32.58
C GLU A 252 12.66 17.61 -33.72
N THR A 253 12.74 16.27 -33.79
CA THR A 253 13.82 15.63 -34.59
C THR A 253 13.47 14.38 -35.43
N ARG A 254 14.38 14.05 -36.36
CA ARG A 254 14.38 12.84 -37.21
C ARG A 254 14.28 11.56 -36.36
N LEU A 255 13.64 10.51 -36.90
CA LEU A 255 13.36 9.19 -36.27
C LEU A 255 14.46 8.62 -35.34
N GLN A 256 15.75 8.76 -35.68
CA GLN A 256 16.86 8.23 -34.89
C GLN A 256 17.00 8.90 -33.51
N PHE A 257 16.75 10.21 -33.42
CA PHE A 257 16.84 10.97 -32.17
C PHE A 257 15.64 10.72 -31.25
N ARG A 258 14.45 10.48 -31.81
CA ARG A 258 13.27 10.03 -31.07
C ARG A 258 13.54 8.71 -30.34
N ASN A 259 14.12 7.72 -31.02
CA ASN A 259 14.46 6.43 -30.41
C ASN A 259 15.46 6.56 -29.26
N ARG A 260 16.41 7.49 -29.37
CA ARG A 260 17.36 7.79 -28.28
C ARG A 260 16.66 8.41 -27.08
N GLY A 261 15.82 9.42 -27.30
CA GLY A 261 15.05 10.07 -26.23
C GLY A 261 14.15 9.08 -25.48
N LEU A 262 13.44 8.21 -26.20
CA LEU A 262 12.59 7.17 -25.60
C LEU A 262 13.37 6.20 -24.69
N LYS A 263 14.54 5.73 -25.14
CA LYS A 263 15.41 4.86 -24.32
C LYS A 263 15.95 5.58 -23.09
N GLU A 264 16.26 6.86 -23.21
CA GLU A 264 16.76 7.66 -22.10
C GLU A 264 15.65 7.92 -21.07
N LEU A 265 14.43 8.23 -21.53
CA LEU A 265 13.24 8.30 -20.66
C LEU A 265 12.98 6.97 -19.96
N GLU A 266 13.03 5.84 -20.67
CA GLU A 266 12.87 4.50 -20.09
C GLU A 266 13.87 4.26 -18.93
N ARG A 267 15.15 4.62 -19.15
CA ARG A 267 16.19 4.53 -18.11
C ARG A 267 15.89 5.44 -16.92
N LEU A 268 15.39 6.64 -17.13
CA LEU A 268 15.10 7.61 -16.06
C LEU A 268 13.82 7.27 -15.27
N THR A 269 12.82 6.67 -15.91
CA THR A 269 11.53 6.36 -15.26
C THR A 269 11.46 4.93 -14.71
N ILE A 270 11.83 3.93 -15.49
CA ILE A 270 11.79 2.51 -15.07
C ILE A 270 13.09 2.13 -14.35
N GLY A 271 14.22 2.63 -14.85
CA GLY A 271 15.54 2.23 -14.37
C GLY A 271 16.11 1.08 -15.17
N LYS A 272 16.98 0.29 -14.53
CA LYS A 272 17.58 -0.89 -15.15
C LYS A 272 16.55 -2.03 -15.13
N LYS A 273 16.09 -2.44 -16.32
CA LYS A 273 15.25 -3.64 -16.46
C LYS A 273 16.03 -4.89 -16.08
N ASP A 274 15.38 -5.76 -15.34
CA ASP A 274 15.95 -7.03 -14.89
C ASP A 274 14.95 -8.14 -15.17
N LYS A 275 15.19 -8.92 -16.23
CA LYS A 275 14.30 -10.00 -16.65
C LYS A 275 13.98 -10.99 -15.54
N VAL A 276 14.94 -11.26 -14.66
CA VAL A 276 14.76 -12.22 -13.55
C VAL A 276 13.79 -11.65 -12.53
N PHE A 277 13.90 -10.35 -12.24
CA PHE A 277 12.96 -9.67 -11.35
C PHE A 277 11.58 -9.54 -12.00
N ASP A 278 11.52 -9.21 -13.29
CA ASP A 278 10.27 -9.10 -14.05
C ASP A 278 9.52 -10.45 -14.10
N GLU A 279 10.22 -11.58 -14.18
CA GLU A 279 9.65 -12.94 -14.10
C GLU A 279 9.21 -13.32 -12.67
N PHE A 280 9.86 -12.77 -11.65
CA PHE A 280 9.51 -12.98 -10.24
C PHE A 280 8.24 -12.22 -9.83
N LEU A 281 8.00 -11.02 -10.38
CA LEU A 281 6.87 -10.17 -9.98
C LEU A 281 5.48 -10.83 -10.15
N PRO A 282 5.17 -11.56 -11.25
CA PRO A 282 3.93 -12.32 -11.37
C PRO A 282 3.78 -13.40 -10.30
N ILE A 283 4.86 -14.13 -9.98
CA ILE A 283 4.85 -15.18 -8.94
C ILE A 283 4.57 -14.55 -7.58
N LEU A 284 5.23 -13.44 -7.26
CA LEU A 284 4.98 -12.69 -6.03
C LEU A 284 3.52 -12.21 -5.95
N THR A 285 3.00 -11.64 -7.05
CA THR A 285 1.63 -11.14 -7.11
C THR A 285 0.61 -12.25 -6.92
N GLU A 286 0.84 -13.42 -7.54
CA GLU A 286 -0.02 -14.60 -7.41
C GLU A 286 -0.07 -15.09 -5.96
N ASN A 287 1.08 -15.26 -5.31
CA ASN A 287 1.15 -15.71 -3.92
C ASN A 287 0.54 -14.68 -2.95
N PHE A 288 0.82 -13.40 -3.15
CA PHE A 288 0.21 -12.31 -2.39
C PHE A 288 -1.33 -12.34 -2.51
N ARG A 289 -1.86 -12.43 -3.73
CA ARG A 289 -3.31 -12.45 -3.98
C ARG A 289 -3.95 -13.73 -3.47
N GLN A 290 -3.31 -14.88 -3.61
CA GLN A 290 -3.82 -16.15 -3.08
C GLN A 290 -4.00 -16.07 -1.55
N ILE A 291 -2.98 -15.59 -0.82
CA ILE A 291 -3.09 -15.46 0.64
C ILE A 291 -4.11 -14.39 1.02
N LEU A 292 -4.05 -13.22 0.36
CA LEU A 292 -4.87 -12.09 0.77
C LEU A 292 -6.35 -12.26 0.40
N TYR A 293 -6.59 -12.58 -0.86
CA TYR A 293 -7.92 -12.63 -1.45
C TYR A 293 -8.49 -14.04 -1.55
N GLY A 294 -7.65 -15.07 -1.53
CA GLY A 294 -8.06 -16.45 -1.80
C GLY A 294 -8.06 -16.74 -3.30
N ARG A 295 -8.31 -18.00 -3.64
CA ARG A 295 -8.64 -18.42 -5.00
C ARG A 295 -10.15 -18.40 -5.22
N GLU A 296 -10.59 -18.76 -6.43
CA GLU A 296 -12.01 -18.84 -6.75
C GLU A 296 -12.72 -19.90 -5.88
N GLU A 297 -12.06 -21.04 -5.69
CA GLU A 297 -12.53 -22.14 -4.83
C GLU A 297 -12.66 -21.76 -3.35
N ASP A 298 -11.84 -20.83 -2.86
CA ASP A 298 -11.87 -20.38 -1.47
C ASP A 298 -13.07 -19.47 -1.19
N VAL A 299 -13.64 -18.86 -2.24
CA VAL A 299 -14.66 -17.79 -2.21
C VAL A 299 -14.17 -16.49 -1.56
N VAL A 300 -13.47 -16.57 -0.43
CA VAL A 300 -12.94 -15.48 0.41
C VAL A 300 -11.56 -15.85 0.99
N GLY A 301 -10.67 -14.86 1.05
CA GLY A 301 -9.38 -14.93 1.75
C GLY A 301 -9.33 -14.07 3.01
N ILE A 302 -8.13 -13.89 3.60
CA ILE A 302 -7.96 -13.21 4.90
C ILE A 302 -8.32 -11.71 4.89
N HIS A 303 -8.47 -11.09 3.72
CA HIS A 303 -8.92 -9.70 3.59
C HIS A 303 -10.28 -9.45 4.26
N ILE A 304 -11.14 -10.46 4.39
CA ILE A 304 -12.45 -10.31 5.06
C ILE A 304 -12.29 -10.12 6.57
N ILE A 305 -11.31 -10.78 7.17
CA ILE A 305 -10.96 -10.53 8.58
C ILE A 305 -10.55 -9.07 8.74
N SER A 306 -9.72 -8.60 7.80
CA SER A 306 -9.19 -7.24 7.82
C SER A 306 -10.31 -6.22 7.72
N TYR A 307 -11.30 -6.49 6.87
CA TYR A 307 -12.52 -5.70 6.71
C TYR A 307 -13.28 -5.57 8.04
N PHE A 308 -13.59 -6.66 8.73
CA PHE A 308 -14.36 -6.61 9.97
C PHE A 308 -13.58 -6.02 11.16
N ILE A 309 -12.26 -6.20 11.20
CA ILE A 309 -11.40 -5.45 12.14
C ILE A 309 -11.49 -3.95 11.86
N GLY A 310 -11.34 -3.55 10.59
CA GLY A 310 -11.33 -2.14 10.18
C GLY A 310 -12.66 -1.43 10.43
N ARG A 311 -13.78 -2.17 10.37
CA ARG A 311 -15.13 -1.67 10.71
C ARG A 311 -15.40 -1.59 12.20
N THR A 312 -14.86 -2.54 12.96
CA THR A 312 -15.01 -2.54 14.43
C THR A 312 -14.08 -1.51 15.08
N THR A 313 -12.98 -1.17 14.41
CA THR A 313 -12.01 -0.18 14.86
C THR A 313 -12.56 1.23 14.64
N PRO A 314 -12.63 2.07 15.69
CA PRO A 314 -13.10 3.43 15.54
C PRO A 314 -12.14 4.24 14.66
N PRO A 315 -12.66 5.12 13.77
CA PRO A 315 -11.81 5.94 12.93
C PRO A 315 -10.97 6.89 13.79
N LEU A 316 -9.68 6.99 13.47
CA LEU A 316 -8.73 7.94 14.09
C LEU A 316 -8.65 9.28 13.34
N ARG A 317 -9.34 9.39 12.20
CA ARG A 317 -9.37 10.57 11.32
C ARG A 317 -10.79 10.77 10.80
N ASP A 318 -11.14 11.99 10.43
CA ASP A 318 -12.45 12.34 9.85
C ASP A 318 -12.70 11.78 8.43
N ARG A 319 -11.79 10.93 7.92
CA ARG A 319 -11.91 10.29 6.60
C ARG A 319 -12.51 8.89 6.75
N PRO A 320 -13.55 8.53 5.96
CA PRO A 320 -14.13 7.19 5.99
C PRO A 320 -13.07 6.11 5.74
N THR A 321 -13.15 4.96 6.44
CA THR A 321 -12.21 3.83 6.30
C THR A 321 -12.53 2.92 5.11
N VAL A 322 -13.75 3.01 4.58
CA VAL A 322 -14.25 2.23 3.43
C VAL A 322 -14.22 3.09 2.16
N ARG A 323 -14.10 2.43 1.00
CA ARG A 323 -14.19 3.05 -0.32
C ARG A 323 -15.65 3.33 -0.72
N PRO A 324 -15.98 4.47 -1.33
CA PRO A 324 -17.27 4.67 -2.00
C PRO A 324 -17.40 3.72 -3.20
N GLY A 325 -18.62 3.27 -3.51
CA GLY A 325 -18.85 2.33 -4.61
C GLY A 325 -18.70 2.99 -5.98
N GLN A 326 -18.19 2.24 -6.96
CA GLN A 326 -18.27 2.65 -8.36
C GLN A 326 -19.70 2.41 -8.86
N GLY A 327 -20.49 3.48 -9.07
CA GLY A 327 -21.71 3.39 -9.86
C GLY A 327 -23.01 3.86 -9.20
N VAL A 328 -23.09 5.12 -8.76
CA VAL A 328 -24.39 5.76 -8.47
C VAL A 328 -25.01 6.20 -9.80
N GLY A 329 -26.04 5.49 -10.25
CA GLY A 329 -26.85 5.86 -11.42
C GLY A 329 -28.16 5.07 -11.42
N GLU A 330 -29.22 5.66 -11.97
CA GLU A 330 -30.66 5.46 -11.69
C GLU A 330 -31.29 4.07 -11.95
N SER A 331 -30.54 2.99 -12.19
CA SER A 331 -31.08 1.63 -12.44
C SER A 331 -30.74 0.64 -11.32
N ALA A 332 -31.40 0.77 -10.16
CA ALA A 332 -31.08 -0.02 -8.96
C ALA A 332 -31.26 -1.54 -9.14
N GLY A 333 -32.31 -2.02 -9.82
CA GLY A 333 -32.64 -3.46 -9.89
C GLY A 333 -31.69 -4.33 -10.72
N GLN A 334 -31.25 -3.84 -11.89
CA GLN A 334 -30.36 -4.60 -12.79
C GLN A 334 -28.89 -4.53 -12.32
N LYS A 335 -28.51 -3.43 -11.68
CA LYS A 335 -27.19 -3.25 -11.04
C LYS A 335 -26.99 -4.13 -9.81
N ILE A 336 -28.05 -4.50 -9.09
CA ILE A 336 -27.99 -5.37 -7.90
C ILE A 336 -27.42 -6.75 -8.26
N LEU A 337 -27.86 -7.32 -9.37
CA LEU A 337 -27.41 -8.63 -9.86
C LEU A 337 -26.03 -8.56 -10.52
N GLU A 338 -25.74 -7.50 -11.29
CA GLU A 338 -24.37 -7.23 -11.77
C GLU A 338 -23.38 -7.02 -10.61
N LYS A 339 -23.83 -6.42 -9.50
CA LYS A 339 -23.02 -6.23 -8.30
C LYS A 339 -22.76 -7.55 -7.58
N ILE A 340 -23.74 -8.44 -7.41
CA ILE A 340 -23.51 -9.78 -6.83
C ILE A 340 -22.66 -10.65 -7.76
N ALA A 341 -23.01 -10.75 -9.04
CA ALA A 341 -22.30 -11.56 -10.03
C ALA A 341 -20.88 -11.05 -10.33
N GLY A 342 -20.64 -9.73 -10.19
CA GLY A 342 -19.31 -9.12 -10.33
C GLY A 342 -18.46 -9.18 -9.06
N THR A 343 -19.06 -9.44 -7.89
CA THR A 343 -18.35 -9.48 -6.60
C THR A 343 -18.11 -10.91 -6.12
N ILE A 344 -18.78 -11.92 -6.69
CA ILE A 344 -18.62 -13.34 -6.31
C ILE A 344 -17.81 -14.08 -7.39
N PRO A 345 -16.76 -14.84 -7.03
CA PRO A 345 -16.20 -14.96 -5.68
C PRO A 345 -15.50 -13.66 -5.24
N PHE A 346 -15.58 -13.35 -3.95
CA PHE A 346 -14.98 -12.16 -3.35
C PHE A 346 -13.46 -12.11 -3.49
N SER A 347 -12.84 -13.26 -3.73
CA SER A 347 -11.43 -13.39 -4.10
C SER A 347 -11.03 -12.64 -5.38
N LYS A 348 -11.95 -12.36 -6.30
CA LYS A 348 -11.67 -11.60 -7.53
C LYS A 348 -11.68 -10.09 -7.32
N TYR A 349 -12.62 -9.59 -6.52
CA TYR A 349 -12.92 -8.14 -6.39
C TYR A 349 -11.94 -7.40 -5.46
N GLY A 350 -11.28 -8.13 -4.56
CA GLY A 350 -10.31 -7.54 -3.63
C GLY A 350 -10.97 -6.89 -2.41
N SER A 351 -10.24 -6.01 -1.72
CA SER A 351 -10.71 -5.42 -0.46
C SER A 351 -11.49 -4.12 -0.65
N LEU A 352 -12.61 -3.98 0.07
CA LEU A 352 -13.39 -2.75 0.17
C LEU A 352 -12.78 -1.70 1.13
N LEU A 353 -11.81 -2.11 1.95
CA LEU A 353 -11.09 -1.19 2.83
C LEU A 353 -10.13 -0.32 2.04
N ARG A 354 -9.94 0.91 2.52
CA ARG A 354 -8.79 1.72 2.10
C ARG A 354 -7.48 1.07 2.56
N ALA A 355 -6.42 1.26 1.79
CA ALA A 355 -5.10 0.66 2.05
C ALA A 355 -4.57 0.91 3.47
N ILE A 356 -4.86 2.08 4.04
CA ILE A 356 -4.48 2.46 5.41
C ILE A 356 -5.12 1.54 6.47
N SER A 357 -6.46 1.42 6.44
CA SER A 357 -7.21 0.59 7.37
C SER A 357 -6.91 -0.89 7.15
N HIS A 358 -6.69 -1.28 5.91
CA HIS A 358 -6.30 -2.64 5.58
C HIS A 358 -4.95 -3.03 6.19
N ASN A 359 -3.94 -2.17 6.02
CA ASN A 359 -2.61 -2.39 6.60
C ASN A 359 -2.64 -2.38 8.12
N GLN A 360 -3.40 -1.46 8.73
CA GLN A 360 -3.61 -1.44 10.19
C GLN A 360 -4.25 -2.75 10.68
N SER A 361 -5.34 -3.20 10.05
CA SER A 361 -6.02 -4.44 10.44
C SER A 361 -5.12 -5.67 10.33
N GLN A 362 -4.29 -5.76 9.28
CA GLN A 362 -3.42 -6.92 9.06
C GLN A 362 -2.15 -6.87 9.90
N THR A 363 -1.34 -5.83 9.72
CA THR A 363 0.00 -5.78 10.28
C THR A 363 -0.03 -5.43 11.76
N VAL A 364 -0.82 -4.43 12.16
CA VAL A 364 -0.88 -3.98 13.55
C VAL A 364 -1.74 -4.93 14.40
N VAL A 365 -2.98 -5.19 13.96
CA VAL A 365 -3.97 -5.92 14.77
C VAL A 365 -3.80 -7.44 14.64
N LEU A 366 -3.78 -8.00 13.42
CA LEU A 366 -3.62 -9.46 13.24
C LEU A 366 -2.19 -9.94 13.48
N GLY A 367 -1.18 -9.12 13.19
CA GLY A 367 0.23 -9.55 13.20
C GLY A 367 0.67 -10.26 11.91
N ILE A 368 -0.11 -10.15 10.83
CA ILE A 368 0.30 -10.62 9.49
C ILE A 368 0.96 -9.44 8.78
N ASN A 369 2.25 -9.55 8.51
CA ASN A 369 3.00 -8.49 7.86
C ASN A 369 2.61 -8.40 6.39
N GLN A 370 1.84 -7.37 6.04
CA GLN A 370 1.32 -7.21 4.68
C GLN A 370 2.45 -6.96 3.66
N LEU A 371 3.56 -6.34 4.09
CA LEU A 371 4.72 -6.08 3.24
C LEU A 371 5.37 -7.36 2.70
N THR A 372 5.33 -8.43 3.49
CA THR A 372 6.01 -9.69 3.17
C THR A 372 5.04 -10.81 2.83
N THR A 373 3.73 -10.53 2.79
CA THR A 373 2.72 -11.56 2.54
C THR A 373 2.94 -12.21 1.17
N GLY A 374 3.21 -13.52 1.17
CA GLY A 374 3.46 -14.31 -0.03
C GLY A 374 4.87 -14.17 -0.61
N LEU A 375 5.74 -13.37 0.02
CA LEU A 375 7.09 -13.11 -0.46
C LEU A 375 7.98 -14.36 -0.38
N PHE A 376 7.97 -15.03 0.76
CA PHE A 376 8.87 -16.15 1.04
C PHE A 376 8.44 -17.41 0.28
N ARG A 377 7.14 -17.64 0.20
CA ARG A 377 6.56 -18.66 -0.67
C ARG A 377 6.84 -18.39 -2.15
N ALA A 378 6.82 -17.13 -2.58
CA ALA A 378 7.17 -16.77 -3.96
C ALA A 378 8.65 -17.03 -4.25
N LEU A 379 9.55 -16.73 -3.32
CA LEU A 379 10.97 -17.07 -3.43
C LEU A 379 11.17 -18.59 -3.54
N ASP A 380 10.41 -19.36 -2.76
CA ASP A 380 10.46 -20.81 -2.83
C ASP A 380 9.96 -21.35 -4.18
N SER A 381 8.79 -20.87 -4.62
CA SER A 381 8.22 -21.21 -5.92
C SER A 381 9.16 -20.83 -7.07
N PHE A 382 9.85 -19.69 -6.97
CA PHE A 382 10.83 -19.25 -7.95
C PHE A 382 12.07 -20.16 -7.96
N SER A 383 12.57 -20.54 -6.78
CA SER A 383 13.73 -21.43 -6.66
C SER A 383 13.48 -22.81 -7.27
N GLN A 384 12.25 -23.31 -7.19
CA GLN A 384 11.84 -24.60 -7.73
C GLN A 384 11.58 -24.59 -9.24
N LYS A 385 11.29 -23.42 -9.84
CA LYS A 385 10.72 -23.36 -11.19
C LYS A 385 11.69 -23.65 -12.33
N GLN A 386 13.03 -23.51 -12.20
CA GLN A 386 13.94 -23.76 -13.32
C GLN A 386 15.46 -23.69 -13.05
N PHE A 387 15.94 -23.87 -11.82
CA PHE A 387 17.37 -23.70 -11.52
C PHE A 387 17.92 -24.80 -10.59
N THR A 388 19.15 -25.23 -10.82
CA THR A 388 19.93 -25.98 -9.81
C THR A 388 20.02 -25.14 -8.53
N GLU A 389 19.93 -25.77 -7.35
CA GLU A 389 19.76 -25.10 -6.05
C GLU A 389 20.79 -23.98 -5.76
N GLY A 390 22.03 -24.11 -6.24
CA GLY A 390 23.05 -23.04 -6.12
C GLY A 390 22.84 -21.85 -7.07
N VAL A 391 22.23 -22.07 -8.24
CA VAL A 391 21.94 -21.02 -9.22
C VAL A 391 20.76 -20.18 -8.76
N SER A 392 19.70 -20.79 -8.22
CA SER A 392 18.53 -20.05 -7.72
C SER A 392 18.88 -19.10 -6.58
N THR A 393 19.68 -19.54 -5.60
CA THR A 393 20.10 -18.68 -4.48
C THR A 393 20.92 -17.48 -4.97
N SER A 394 21.83 -17.68 -5.93
CA SER A 394 22.59 -16.56 -6.53
C SER A 394 21.69 -15.57 -7.27
N LEU A 395 20.70 -16.06 -8.04
CA LEU A 395 19.74 -15.20 -8.74
C LEU A 395 18.87 -14.40 -7.77
N ILE A 396 18.42 -15.03 -6.69
CA ILE A 396 17.66 -14.33 -5.64
C ILE A 396 18.52 -13.21 -5.04
N ALA A 397 19.75 -13.52 -4.61
CA ALA A 397 20.64 -12.57 -3.97
C ALA A 397 21.05 -11.40 -4.89
N ASP A 398 21.34 -11.67 -6.17
CA ASP A 398 21.94 -10.69 -7.07
C ASP A 398 20.94 -9.95 -7.96
N ARG A 399 19.75 -10.51 -8.17
CA ARG A 399 18.77 -9.98 -9.14
C ARG A 399 17.42 -9.65 -8.52
N ILE A 400 16.99 -10.37 -7.48
CA ILE A 400 15.69 -10.13 -6.82
C ILE A 400 15.83 -9.21 -5.62
N LEU A 401 16.62 -9.60 -4.61
CA LEU A 401 16.75 -8.85 -3.36
C LEU A 401 17.18 -7.38 -3.52
N PRO A 402 18.04 -6.98 -4.48
CA PRO A 402 18.39 -5.57 -4.72
C PRO A 402 17.18 -4.68 -5.02
N ASN A 403 16.12 -5.25 -5.57
CA ASN A 403 14.91 -4.53 -5.96
C ASN A 403 13.83 -4.50 -4.86
N LEU A 404 14.05 -5.17 -3.72
CA LEU A 404 13.12 -5.21 -2.59
C LEU A 404 13.53 -4.24 -1.46
N PRO A 405 12.59 -3.75 -0.64
CA PRO A 405 12.91 -2.90 0.52
C PRO A 405 13.37 -3.76 1.73
N VAL A 406 14.59 -4.31 1.64
CA VAL A 406 15.10 -5.31 2.60
C VAL A 406 15.16 -4.81 4.05
N TYR A 407 15.58 -3.56 4.26
CA TYR A 407 15.63 -2.97 5.60
C TYR A 407 14.24 -2.99 6.24
N GLU A 408 13.23 -2.50 5.51
CA GLU A 408 11.86 -2.39 6.00
C GLU A 408 11.19 -3.76 6.15
N ILE A 409 11.53 -4.72 5.28
CA ILE A 409 11.08 -6.11 5.40
C ILE A 409 11.55 -6.72 6.73
N LEU A 410 12.85 -6.68 7.03
CA LEU A 410 13.39 -7.23 8.26
C LEU A 410 12.85 -6.51 9.50
N HIS A 411 12.79 -5.17 9.44
CA HIS A 411 12.28 -4.33 10.52
C HIS A 411 10.81 -4.65 10.85
N THR A 412 9.93 -4.67 9.84
CA THR A 412 8.50 -4.90 10.05
C THR A 412 8.19 -6.35 10.42
N LEU A 413 8.93 -7.34 9.88
CA LEU A 413 8.84 -8.73 10.31
C LEU A 413 9.13 -8.85 11.80
N ARG A 414 10.25 -8.31 12.25
CA ARG A 414 10.65 -8.39 13.66
C ARG A 414 9.63 -7.77 14.60
N ILE A 415 9.07 -6.62 14.23
CA ILE A 415 8.24 -5.81 15.11
C ILE A 415 6.80 -6.29 15.16
N TYR A 416 6.22 -6.61 14.01
CA TYR A 416 4.79 -6.84 13.90
C TYR A 416 4.41 -8.31 13.72
N HIS A 417 5.29 -9.15 13.15
CA HIS A 417 4.90 -10.48 12.75
C HIS A 417 4.56 -11.38 13.96
N ASP A 418 3.39 -12.02 13.92
CA ASP A 418 2.98 -13.03 14.88
C ASP A 418 3.35 -14.42 14.37
N VAL A 419 4.55 -14.89 14.73
CA VAL A 419 5.13 -16.16 14.26
C VAL A 419 4.25 -17.36 14.61
N ASP A 420 3.60 -17.33 15.78
CA ASP A 420 2.76 -18.42 16.27
C ASP A 420 1.33 -18.38 15.68
N LEU A 421 1.00 -17.35 14.88
CA LEU A 421 -0.32 -17.11 14.32
C LEU A 421 -1.45 -17.13 15.37
N VAL A 422 -1.18 -16.70 16.60
CA VAL A 422 -2.07 -16.83 17.76
C VAL A 422 -3.49 -16.34 17.43
N TYR A 423 -3.59 -15.16 16.85
CA TYR A 423 -4.88 -14.53 16.59
C TYR A 423 -5.57 -15.05 15.32
N LEU A 424 -4.78 -15.40 14.30
CA LEU A 424 -5.33 -15.99 13.08
C LEU A 424 -5.92 -17.37 13.37
N ASN A 425 -5.26 -18.19 14.19
CA ASN A 425 -5.72 -19.54 14.55
C ASN A 425 -7.09 -19.52 15.26
N ILE A 426 -7.46 -18.42 15.93
CA ILE A 426 -8.80 -18.25 16.50
C ILE A 426 -9.83 -18.09 15.37
N LEU A 427 -9.52 -17.23 14.40
CA LEU A 427 -10.42 -16.88 13.30
C LEU A 427 -10.46 -17.92 12.18
N GLU A 428 -9.44 -18.74 12.02
CA GLU A 428 -9.39 -19.83 11.04
C GLU A 428 -10.58 -20.78 11.17
N LYS A 429 -11.10 -20.97 12.38
CA LYS A 429 -12.30 -21.79 12.63
C LYS A 429 -13.58 -21.25 11.98
N ALA A 430 -13.57 -19.99 11.53
CA ALA A 430 -14.66 -19.38 10.78
C ALA A 430 -14.59 -19.68 9.27
N PHE A 431 -13.47 -20.25 8.78
CA PHE A 431 -13.27 -20.62 7.38
C PHE A 431 -13.53 -22.12 7.16
N PRO A 432 -13.89 -22.54 5.94
CA PRO A 432 -13.94 -23.95 5.59
C PRO A 432 -12.58 -24.62 5.77
N ALA A 433 -12.61 -25.89 6.18
CA ALA A 433 -11.41 -26.71 6.20
C ALA A 433 -10.80 -26.80 4.78
N GLY A 434 -9.47 -26.65 4.69
CA GLY A 434 -8.76 -26.69 3.42
C GLY A 434 -8.77 -25.39 2.62
N ASN A 435 -9.16 -24.25 3.22
CA ASN A 435 -9.01 -22.94 2.57
C ASN A 435 -7.53 -22.69 2.17
N SER A 436 -7.30 -22.52 0.87
CA SER A 436 -5.96 -22.45 0.28
C SER A 436 -5.20 -21.20 0.69
N ALA A 437 -5.88 -20.12 1.06
CA ALA A 437 -5.27 -18.87 1.50
C ALA A 437 -4.56 -19.05 2.87
N LEU A 438 -5.19 -19.78 3.79
CA LEU A 438 -4.65 -20.06 5.13
C LEU A 438 -3.50 -21.06 5.06
N LEU A 439 -3.63 -22.11 4.24
CA LEU A 439 -2.52 -23.04 3.97
C LEU A 439 -1.33 -22.29 3.36
N ALA A 440 -1.58 -21.41 2.39
CA ALA A 440 -0.53 -20.67 1.74
C ALA A 440 0.20 -19.69 2.64
N LEU A 441 -0.50 -19.10 3.61
CA LEU A 441 0.11 -18.25 4.61
C LEU A 441 1.03 -19.03 5.55
N ARG A 442 0.66 -20.26 5.95
CA ARG A 442 1.53 -21.12 6.77
C ARG A 442 2.80 -21.50 6.01
N GLU A 443 2.67 -21.92 4.75
CA GLU A 443 3.83 -22.22 3.89
C GLU A 443 4.74 -20.99 3.70
N ASP A 444 4.16 -19.79 3.59
CA ASP A 444 4.93 -18.53 3.51
C ASP A 444 5.72 -18.26 4.80
N ILE A 445 5.14 -18.53 5.96
CA ILE A 445 5.80 -18.35 7.27
C ILE A 445 6.90 -19.38 7.49
N ASP A 446 6.63 -20.65 7.16
CA ASP A 446 7.61 -21.73 7.26
C ASP A 446 8.84 -21.46 6.38
N ALA A 447 8.65 -20.79 5.23
CA ALA A 447 9.71 -20.40 4.32
C ALA A 447 10.57 -19.23 4.82
N ILE A 448 10.15 -18.47 5.85
CA ILE A 448 10.92 -17.31 6.37
C ILE A 448 12.33 -17.73 6.78
N ALA A 449 12.45 -18.80 7.57
CA ALA A 449 13.73 -19.24 8.13
C ALA A 449 14.75 -19.61 7.05
N LYS A 450 14.28 -20.17 5.92
CA LYS A 450 15.11 -20.55 4.78
C LYS A 450 15.75 -19.35 4.08
N TYR A 451 14.99 -18.26 3.89
CA TYR A 451 15.45 -17.12 3.11
C TYR A 451 15.97 -15.95 3.94
N LEU A 452 15.68 -15.91 5.25
CA LEU A 452 16.13 -14.86 6.17
C LEU A 452 17.63 -14.54 6.06
N PRO A 453 18.56 -15.52 5.98
CA PRO A 453 19.99 -15.24 5.81
C PRO A 453 20.32 -14.40 4.58
N LEU A 454 19.59 -14.59 3.47
CA LEU A 454 19.82 -13.82 2.24
C LEU A 454 19.41 -12.35 2.43
N PHE A 455 18.31 -12.08 3.15
CA PHE A 455 17.90 -10.72 3.49
C PHE A 455 18.91 -10.05 4.42
N GLN A 456 19.45 -10.76 5.41
CA GLN A 456 20.47 -10.23 6.31
C GLN A 456 21.78 -9.90 5.58
N ARG A 457 22.21 -10.76 4.66
CA ARG A 457 23.36 -10.49 3.77
C ARG A 457 23.12 -9.27 2.90
N GLU A 458 21.94 -9.16 2.27
CA GLU A 458 21.60 -8.01 1.44
C GLU A 458 21.51 -6.71 2.24
N LEU A 459 20.96 -6.75 3.47
CA LEU A 459 20.93 -5.60 4.38
C LEU A 459 22.33 -5.02 4.58
N LEU A 460 23.32 -5.88 4.84
CA LEU A 460 24.69 -5.45 5.05
C LEU A 460 25.33 -4.99 3.73
N ARG A 461 25.12 -5.72 2.63
CA ARG A 461 25.68 -5.40 1.29
C ARG A 461 25.29 -4.00 0.84
N ARG A 462 24.07 -3.54 1.16
CA ARG A 462 23.57 -2.19 0.83
C ARG A 462 24.36 -1.05 1.45
N HIS A 463 25.15 -1.32 2.48
CA HIS A 463 26.05 -0.34 3.07
C HIS A 463 27.37 -0.19 2.29
N GLY A 464 27.53 -0.92 1.18
CA GLY A 464 28.68 -0.79 0.27
C GLY A 464 29.86 -1.68 0.62
N ILE A 465 29.63 -2.82 1.29
CA ILE A 465 30.69 -3.73 1.75
C ILE A 465 30.51 -5.14 1.20
N ASP A 466 31.63 -5.88 1.09
CA ASP A 466 31.59 -7.33 0.94
C ASP A 466 31.13 -7.95 2.27
N VAL A 467 30.21 -8.91 2.18
CA VAL A 467 29.51 -9.49 3.33
C VAL A 467 30.05 -10.86 3.71
N ASN A 468 30.90 -11.48 2.88
CA ASN A 468 31.30 -12.88 3.09
C ASN A 468 31.99 -13.12 4.45
N ASP A 469 32.87 -12.22 4.88
CA ASP A 469 33.60 -12.35 6.15
C ASP A 469 32.72 -12.14 7.40
N PHE A 470 31.51 -11.61 7.25
CA PHE A 470 30.60 -11.32 8.37
C PHE A 470 29.69 -12.49 8.75
N PHE A 471 29.67 -13.54 7.93
CA PHE A 471 28.76 -14.67 8.09
C PHE A 471 29.54 -15.98 8.17
N GLU A 472 29.22 -16.78 9.20
CA GLU A 472 29.62 -18.18 9.26
C GLU A 472 28.44 -19.04 8.83
N LYS A 473 28.59 -19.71 7.67
CA LYS A 473 27.48 -20.39 6.98
C LYS A 473 26.34 -19.39 6.70
N ASP A 474 25.16 -19.62 7.27
CA ASP A 474 23.97 -18.79 7.07
C ASP A 474 23.65 -17.89 8.27
N LYS A 475 24.62 -17.66 9.16
CA LYS A 475 24.42 -16.83 10.37
C LYS A 475 25.46 -15.73 10.45
N PHE A 476 25.00 -14.53 10.79
CA PHE A 476 25.90 -13.43 11.11
C PHE A 476 26.70 -13.77 12.38
N ILE A 477 27.99 -13.42 12.40
CA ILE A 477 28.87 -13.66 13.54
C ILE A 477 28.41 -12.80 14.72
N ALA A 478 27.91 -13.44 15.78
CA ALA A 478 27.34 -12.74 16.94
C ALA A 478 28.32 -11.75 17.57
N ASP A 479 29.61 -12.11 17.60
CA ASP A 479 30.68 -11.26 18.13
C ASP A 479 30.91 -9.96 17.35
N LEU A 480 30.43 -9.85 16.11
CA LEU A 480 30.48 -8.62 15.33
C LEU A 480 29.27 -7.71 15.57
N LEU A 481 28.21 -8.17 16.25
CA LEU A 481 27.00 -7.35 16.48
C LEU A 481 27.28 -6.03 17.23
N PRO A 482 28.12 -5.99 18.28
CA PRO A 482 28.47 -4.74 18.97
C PRO A 482 29.20 -3.71 18.09
N THR A 483 29.74 -4.14 16.94
CA THR A 483 30.44 -3.24 16.02
C THR A 483 29.48 -2.45 15.15
N LEU A 484 28.20 -2.83 15.10
CA LEU A 484 27.16 -2.18 14.31
C LEU A 484 26.30 -1.26 15.18
N ARG A 485 25.71 -0.25 14.54
CA ARG A 485 24.62 0.52 15.15
C ARG A 485 23.47 -0.41 15.55
N ALA A 486 22.82 -0.13 16.68
CA ALA A 486 21.88 -1.06 17.31
C ALA A 486 20.67 -1.43 16.42
N ASP A 487 20.18 -0.47 15.63
CA ASP A 487 19.09 -0.67 14.65
C ASP A 487 19.46 -1.70 13.56
N ILE A 488 20.73 -1.78 13.15
CA ILE A 488 21.20 -2.79 12.19
C ILE A 488 21.49 -4.11 12.92
N ALA A 489 22.16 -4.05 14.07
CA ALA A 489 22.52 -5.23 14.85
C ALA A 489 21.29 -6.07 15.24
N VAL A 490 20.19 -5.43 15.63
CA VAL A 490 18.94 -6.13 16.00
C VAL A 490 18.28 -6.86 14.81
N LEU A 491 18.60 -6.47 13.57
CA LEU A 491 18.11 -7.13 12.35
C LEU A 491 19.05 -8.24 11.86
N LEU A 492 20.33 -8.16 12.23
CA LEU A 492 21.36 -9.14 11.87
C LEU A 492 21.57 -10.24 12.92
N GLN A 493 20.91 -10.19 14.08
CA GLN A 493 20.99 -11.29 15.05
C GLN A 493 20.56 -12.63 14.40
N PRO A 494 21.20 -13.77 14.76
CA PRO A 494 20.91 -15.06 14.13
C PRO A 494 19.45 -15.52 14.26
N ASP A 495 18.79 -15.12 15.36
CA ASP A 495 17.36 -15.33 15.61
C ASP A 495 16.67 -13.96 15.55
N LEU A 496 16.12 -13.60 14.38
CA LEU A 496 15.50 -12.29 14.14
C LEU A 496 14.44 -11.95 15.20
N PHE A 497 13.70 -12.96 15.67
CA PHE A 497 12.59 -12.82 16.61
C PHE A 497 13.02 -12.89 18.09
N ASN A 498 14.33 -13.03 18.37
CA ASN A 498 14.82 -12.95 19.73
C ASN A 498 14.49 -11.59 20.38
N THR A 499 14.05 -11.67 21.64
CA THR A 499 13.68 -10.53 22.50
C THR A 499 14.47 -10.52 23.82
N SER A 500 15.35 -11.50 24.06
CA SER A 500 16.18 -11.58 25.27
C SER A 500 17.56 -10.99 25.02
N LEU A 501 17.93 -9.98 25.82
CA LEU A 501 19.27 -9.40 25.80
C LEU A 501 20.31 -10.40 26.32
N ASP A 502 19.98 -11.17 27.37
CA ASP A 502 20.90 -12.14 27.96
C ASP A 502 21.24 -13.28 26.97
N LYS A 503 20.24 -13.77 26.22
CA LYS A 503 20.45 -14.77 25.16
C LYS A 503 21.35 -14.24 24.04
N LEU A 504 21.28 -12.94 23.75
CA LEU A 504 22.13 -12.30 22.75
C LEU A 504 23.55 -12.13 23.27
N LEU A 505 23.70 -11.59 24.50
CA LEU A 505 24.99 -11.31 25.10
C LEU A 505 25.79 -12.58 25.44
N SER A 506 25.13 -13.71 25.72
CA SER A 506 25.82 -14.98 25.96
C SER A 506 26.56 -15.52 24.73
N GLN A 507 26.27 -15.00 23.54
CA GLN A 507 26.94 -15.32 22.28
C GLN A 507 28.04 -14.33 21.91
N ILE A 508 28.27 -13.31 22.74
CA ILE A 508 29.22 -12.23 22.50
C ILE A 508 30.32 -12.29 23.56
N ASN A 509 31.55 -12.48 23.10
CA ASN A 509 32.75 -12.44 23.91
C ASN A 509 33.17 -11.00 24.19
N GLY A 510 33.65 -10.73 25.42
CA GLY A 510 34.24 -9.44 25.80
C GLY A 510 33.25 -8.35 26.24
N SER A 511 33.78 -7.14 26.43
CA SER A 511 32.98 -5.96 26.79
C SER A 511 32.11 -5.49 25.62
N VAL A 512 30.96 -4.92 25.98
CA VAL A 512 30.04 -4.27 25.04
C VAL A 512 29.66 -2.94 25.65
N ASP A 513 29.66 -1.89 24.83
CA ASP A 513 29.37 -0.54 25.27
C ASP A 513 27.98 -0.41 25.94
N LYS A 514 27.91 0.42 26.99
CA LYS A 514 26.70 0.58 27.78
C LYS A 514 25.57 1.24 26.99
N SER A 515 25.87 2.26 26.18
CA SER A 515 24.86 2.96 25.38
C SER A 515 24.27 2.06 24.31
N TRP A 516 25.12 1.23 23.67
CA TRP A 516 24.67 0.21 22.73
C TRP A 516 23.75 -0.81 23.39
N ARG A 517 24.08 -1.29 24.60
CA ARG A 517 23.23 -2.22 25.36
C ARG A 517 21.87 -1.62 25.69
N GLU A 518 21.82 -0.35 26.09
CA GLU A 518 20.57 0.35 26.39
C GLU A 518 19.68 0.51 25.15
N GLU A 519 20.27 0.82 24.00
CA GLU A 519 19.53 0.93 22.74
C GLU A 519 19.03 -0.43 22.25
N MET A 520 19.88 -1.46 22.29
CA MET A 520 19.50 -2.83 21.98
C MET A 520 18.37 -3.33 22.88
N MET A 521 18.42 -3.05 24.18
CA MET A 521 17.33 -3.40 25.10
C MET A 521 16.00 -2.78 24.68
N LYS A 522 15.99 -1.49 24.33
CA LYS A 522 14.77 -0.81 23.85
C LYS A 522 14.20 -1.45 22.58
N LEU A 523 15.07 -1.80 21.63
CA LEU A 523 14.67 -2.45 20.38
C LEU A 523 14.18 -3.89 20.63
N LEU A 524 14.83 -4.64 21.53
CA LEU A 524 14.45 -6.01 21.89
C LEU A 524 13.11 -6.07 22.63
N GLU A 525 12.80 -5.08 23.47
CA GLU A 525 11.52 -4.98 24.19
C GLU A 525 10.33 -4.57 23.31
N MET A 526 10.58 -3.92 22.16
CA MET A 526 9.51 -3.34 21.34
C MET A 526 8.49 -4.39 20.86
N PRO A 527 8.87 -5.55 20.28
CA PRO A 527 7.92 -6.59 19.90
C PRO A 527 7.12 -7.14 21.10
N VAL A 528 7.74 -7.23 22.29
CA VAL A 528 7.07 -7.69 23.52
C VAL A 528 5.97 -6.71 23.93
N LYS A 529 6.25 -5.40 23.91
CA LYS A 529 5.25 -4.35 24.19
C LYS A 529 4.11 -4.38 23.17
N ILE A 530 4.43 -4.57 21.89
CA ILE A 530 3.42 -4.70 20.83
C ILE A 530 2.54 -5.92 21.04
N LYS A 531 3.12 -7.10 21.34
CA LYS A 531 2.35 -8.32 21.66
C LYS A 531 1.40 -8.09 22.84
N LYS A 532 1.85 -7.39 23.89
CA LYS A 532 1.00 -7.00 25.03
C LYS A 532 -0.17 -6.12 24.62
N TRP A 533 0.08 -5.06 23.84
CA TRP A 533 -1.00 -4.16 23.39
C TRP A 533 -1.97 -4.87 22.44
N ARG A 534 -1.45 -5.72 21.55
CA ARG A 534 -2.24 -6.55 20.63
C ARG A 534 -3.16 -7.51 21.40
N ALA A 535 -2.68 -8.13 22.48
CA ALA A 535 -3.54 -8.93 23.35
C ALA A 535 -4.70 -8.11 23.95
N GLY A 536 -4.42 -6.87 24.37
CA GLY A 536 -5.47 -5.94 24.83
C GLY A 536 -6.50 -5.61 23.74
N ILE A 537 -6.08 -5.50 22.48
CA ILE A 537 -6.97 -5.31 21.33
C ILE A 537 -7.86 -6.55 21.14
N TRP A 538 -7.28 -7.76 21.15
CA TRP A 538 -8.04 -8.99 20.92
C TRP A 538 -9.01 -9.34 22.05
N ASN A 539 -8.71 -8.97 23.29
CA ASN A 539 -9.68 -9.06 24.39
C ASN A 539 -11.00 -8.29 24.11
N LEU A 540 -10.95 -7.27 23.24
CA LEU A 540 -12.13 -6.51 22.80
C LEU A 540 -12.70 -7.03 21.48
N LEU A 541 -11.84 -7.44 20.55
CA LEU A 541 -12.22 -7.74 19.17
C LEU A 541 -12.56 -9.20 18.89
N GLU A 542 -12.07 -10.15 19.67
CA GLU A 542 -12.15 -11.58 19.35
C GLU A 542 -13.57 -12.03 19.00
N GLN A 543 -14.50 -11.93 19.95
CA GLN A 543 -15.89 -12.32 19.76
C GLN A 543 -16.62 -11.53 18.66
N PRO A 544 -16.61 -10.17 18.67
CA PRO A 544 -17.35 -9.41 17.67
C PRO A 544 -16.77 -9.53 16.25
N VAL A 545 -15.48 -9.81 16.09
CA VAL A 545 -14.88 -10.06 14.77
C VAL A 545 -15.14 -11.50 14.34
N PHE A 546 -14.93 -12.49 15.22
CA PHE A 546 -15.15 -13.90 14.90
C PHE A 546 -16.57 -14.16 14.40
N GLN A 547 -17.58 -13.66 15.12
CA GLN A 547 -18.98 -13.86 14.74
C GLN A 547 -19.29 -13.27 13.36
N ARG A 548 -18.79 -12.05 13.07
CA ARG A 548 -19.00 -11.40 11.77
C ARG A 548 -18.30 -12.13 10.62
N VAL A 549 -17.05 -12.57 10.85
CA VAL A 549 -16.29 -13.33 9.85
C VAL A 549 -17.02 -14.64 9.55
N ALA A 550 -17.41 -15.40 10.58
CA ALA A 550 -18.12 -16.66 10.40
C ALA A 550 -19.44 -16.48 9.63
N SER A 551 -20.27 -15.52 10.05
CA SER A 551 -21.53 -15.20 9.36
C SER A 551 -21.31 -14.83 7.89
N PHE A 552 -20.29 -14.01 7.60
CA PHE A 552 -20.02 -13.58 6.24
C PHE A 552 -19.46 -14.70 5.37
N VAL A 553 -18.56 -15.53 5.90
CA VAL A 553 -18.00 -16.67 5.17
C VAL A 553 -19.11 -17.65 4.79
N GLU A 554 -20.03 -17.96 5.72
CA GLU A 554 -21.19 -18.80 5.44
C GLU A 554 -22.10 -18.22 4.36
N LEU A 555 -22.40 -16.91 4.44
CA LEU A 555 -23.17 -16.19 3.42
C LEU A 555 -22.49 -16.24 2.05
N ALA A 556 -21.19 -15.97 1.99
CA ALA A 556 -20.42 -15.93 0.76
C ALA A 556 -20.39 -17.31 0.07
N ILE A 557 -20.19 -18.39 0.83
CA ILE A 557 -20.22 -19.76 0.31
C ILE A 557 -21.60 -20.11 -0.22
N ALA A 558 -22.66 -19.77 0.51
CA ALA A 558 -24.03 -20.02 0.06
C ALA A 558 -24.32 -19.30 -1.25
N LEU A 559 -24.00 -18.01 -1.35
CA LEU A 559 -24.19 -17.24 -2.59
C LEU A 559 -23.34 -17.78 -3.75
N HIS A 560 -22.09 -18.17 -3.49
CA HIS A 560 -21.24 -18.80 -4.50
C HIS A 560 -21.84 -20.11 -5.01
N SER A 561 -22.31 -20.99 -4.13
CA SER A 561 -22.95 -22.26 -4.52
C SER A 561 -24.20 -22.05 -5.38
N LEU A 562 -25.00 -21.02 -5.10
CA LEU A 562 -26.17 -20.68 -5.90
C LEU A 562 -25.78 -20.12 -7.28
N SER A 563 -24.74 -19.27 -7.33
CA SER A 563 -24.25 -18.68 -8.57
C SER A 563 -23.68 -19.71 -9.54
N VAL A 564 -23.05 -20.78 -9.01
CA VAL A 564 -22.48 -21.87 -9.81
C VAL A 564 -23.56 -22.86 -10.27
N ASN A 565 -24.59 -23.09 -9.44
CA ASN A 565 -25.65 -24.07 -9.74
C ASN A 565 -26.82 -23.51 -10.57
N SER A 566 -26.95 -22.18 -10.72
CA SER A 566 -28.02 -21.59 -11.53
C SER A 566 -27.74 -21.76 -13.03
N SER A 567 -28.18 -22.87 -13.61
CA SER A 567 -28.26 -23.15 -15.05
C SER A 567 -29.36 -22.33 -15.76
N SER A 568 -29.76 -21.20 -15.20
CA SER A 568 -30.86 -20.35 -15.68
C SER A 568 -30.51 -18.88 -15.52
N LYS A 569 -29.43 -18.42 -16.17
CA LYS A 569 -29.10 -16.99 -16.28
C LYS A 569 -30.14 -16.17 -17.06
N GLU A 570 -31.20 -16.77 -17.60
CA GLU A 570 -32.14 -16.09 -18.49
C GLU A 570 -33.61 -16.05 -18.03
N ASN A 571 -34.07 -16.85 -17.04
CA ASN A 571 -35.51 -16.95 -16.74
C ASN A 571 -35.98 -16.53 -15.33
N ILE A 572 -35.08 -16.07 -14.45
CA ILE A 572 -35.44 -15.56 -13.10
C ILE A 572 -35.79 -14.04 -13.14
N PHE A 573 -35.72 -13.42 -14.33
CA PHE A 573 -35.62 -11.96 -14.51
C PHE A 573 -36.95 -11.26 -14.86
N SER A 574 -38.08 -11.82 -14.45
CA SER A 574 -39.37 -11.12 -14.57
C SER A 574 -39.65 -10.25 -13.35
N SER A 575 -39.96 -8.98 -13.60
CA SER A 575 -40.20 -7.95 -12.59
C SER A 575 -41.37 -8.30 -11.67
N LYS A 576 -41.09 -8.93 -10.52
CA LYS A 576 -42.00 -8.89 -9.37
C LYS A 576 -41.38 -7.98 -8.31
N LYS A 577 -42.07 -6.87 -8.02
CA LYS A 577 -41.78 -6.01 -6.87
C LYS A 577 -42.00 -6.83 -5.61
N VAL A 578 -40.95 -7.45 -5.10
CA VAL A 578 -40.97 -8.03 -3.76
C VAL A 578 -40.91 -6.88 -2.76
N LYS A 579 -41.80 -6.88 -1.77
CA LYS A 579 -41.74 -5.93 -0.65
C LYS A 579 -40.44 -6.16 0.09
N VAL A 580 -39.50 -5.23 -0.03
CA VAL A 580 -38.32 -5.15 0.85
C VAL A 580 -38.83 -5.16 2.30
N PRO A 581 -38.34 -6.04 3.19
CA PRO A 581 -38.64 -5.94 4.61
C PRO A 581 -38.33 -4.52 5.08
N GLN A 582 -39.24 -3.86 5.81
CA GLN A 582 -38.95 -2.55 6.39
C GLN A 582 -37.73 -2.69 7.30
N MET A 583 -36.58 -2.20 6.81
CA MET A 583 -35.36 -2.14 7.59
C MET A 583 -35.56 -1.15 8.74
N PRO A 584 -35.02 -1.43 9.94
CA PRO A 584 -35.05 -0.46 11.02
C PRO A 584 -34.35 0.82 10.58
N ASN A 585 -35.02 1.97 10.75
CA ASN A 585 -34.45 3.29 10.51
C ASN A 585 -33.27 3.51 11.48
N LEU A 586 -32.07 3.15 11.05
CA LEU A 586 -30.82 3.45 11.74
C LEU A 586 -30.39 4.87 11.34
N SER A 587 -30.36 5.76 12.32
CA SER A 587 -30.05 7.17 12.20
C SER A 587 -28.63 7.44 11.66
N GLN A 588 -28.56 8.09 10.49
CA GLN A 588 -27.56 9.02 9.93
C GLN A 588 -26.12 9.08 10.53
N THR A 589 -25.48 7.96 10.88
CA THR A 589 -24.05 7.96 11.26
C THR A 589 -23.26 6.96 10.44
N SER A 590 -22.62 7.46 9.36
CA SER A 590 -21.55 6.82 8.58
C SER A 590 -21.72 5.32 8.31
N VAL A 591 -22.92 4.93 7.92
CA VAL A 591 -23.23 3.57 7.47
C VAL A 591 -22.60 3.38 6.10
N ASP A 592 -21.73 2.39 5.92
CA ASP A 592 -21.15 2.09 4.60
C ASP A 592 -22.27 1.63 3.66
N GLU A 593 -22.65 2.49 2.71
CA GLU A 593 -23.66 2.16 1.72
C GLU A 593 -23.30 0.89 0.94
N ASN A 594 -22.01 0.54 0.76
CA ASN A 594 -21.64 -0.58 -0.10
C ASN A 594 -21.91 -1.95 0.50
N MET A 595 -21.45 -2.23 1.72
CA MET A 595 -21.73 -3.51 2.37
C MET A 595 -23.22 -3.63 2.71
N HIS A 596 -23.87 -2.55 3.13
CA HIS A 596 -25.32 -2.57 3.33
C HIS A 596 -26.08 -2.82 2.02
N GLN A 597 -25.69 -2.17 0.91
CA GLN A 597 -26.27 -2.45 -0.40
C GLN A 597 -25.98 -3.89 -0.83
N PHE A 598 -24.78 -4.43 -0.54
CA PHE A 598 -24.45 -5.83 -0.85
C PHE A 598 -25.32 -6.80 -0.04
N LEU A 599 -25.46 -6.59 1.27
CA LEU A 599 -26.27 -7.45 2.13
C LEU A 599 -27.77 -7.34 1.78
N ALA A 600 -28.25 -6.14 1.47
CA ALA A 600 -29.62 -5.94 0.99
C ALA A 600 -29.84 -6.65 -0.35
N ALA A 601 -28.91 -6.49 -1.30
CA ALA A 601 -28.91 -7.19 -2.57
C ALA A 601 -28.90 -8.72 -2.39
N ALA A 602 -28.05 -9.23 -1.49
CA ALA A 602 -27.95 -10.64 -1.18
C ALA A 602 -29.24 -11.18 -0.58
N MET A 603 -29.86 -10.46 0.36
CA MET A 603 -31.16 -10.86 0.92
C MET A 603 -32.27 -10.86 -0.15
N GLU A 604 -32.30 -9.86 -1.03
CA GLU A 604 -33.25 -9.80 -2.14
C GLU A 604 -33.06 -11.00 -3.08
N TYR A 605 -31.82 -11.27 -3.50
CA TYR A 605 -31.48 -12.41 -4.34
C TYR A 605 -31.89 -13.75 -3.71
N LEU A 606 -31.50 -13.99 -2.45
CA LEU A 606 -31.85 -15.22 -1.73
C LEU A 606 -33.36 -15.37 -1.53
N SER A 607 -34.08 -14.26 -1.30
CA SER A 607 -35.54 -14.25 -1.17
C SER A 607 -36.24 -14.60 -2.49
N VAL A 608 -35.78 -14.04 -3.61
CA VAL A 608 -36.32 -14.37 -4.95
C VAL A 608 -36.12 -15.85 -5.26
N VAL A 609 -34.88 -16.35 -5.08
CA VAL A 609 -34.58 -17.78 -5.31
C VAL A 609 -35.43 -18.68 -4.41
N SER A 610 -35.67 -18.29 -3.15
CA SER A 610 -36.51 -19.07 -2.24
C SER A 610 -38.00 -19.10 -2.63
N GLN A 611 -38.51 -18.08 -3.32
CA GLN A 611 -39.92 -18.01 -3.75
C GLN A 611 -40.19 -18.86 -5.00
N GLU A 612 -39.17 -19.15 -5.80
CA GLU A 612 -39.27 -19.95 -7.02
C GLU A 612 -39.05 -21.45 -6.77
N MET A 613 -38.54 -21.83 -5.59
CA MET A 613 -38.28 -23.23 -5.23
C MET A 613 -39.42 -23.83 -4.39
N VAL A 614 -39.86 -25.05 -4.75
CA VAL A 614 -40.90 -25.80 -4.02
C VAL A 614 -40.42 -26.24 -2.63
N GLU A 615 -39.13 -26.57 -2.50
CA GLU A 615 -38.45 -26.78 -1.23
C GLU A 615 -37.23 -25.86 -1.17
N VAL A 616 -37.17 -24.99 -0.17
CA VAL A 616 -36.04 -24.06 0.01
C VAL A 616 -34.88 -24.81 0.66
N PRO A 617 -33.72 -24.92 -0.01
CA PRO A 617 -32.54 -25.55 0.57
C PRO A 617 -32.10 -24.90 1.89
N ILE A 618 -31.66 -25.71 2.86
CA ILE A 618 -31.27 -25.24 4.21
C ILE A 618 -30.18 -24.17 4.16
N ASN A 619 -29.25 -24.26 3.19
CA ASN A 619 -28.21 -23.26 2.96
C ASN A 619 -28.78 -21.88 2.60
N ILE A 620 -29.91 -21.78 1.88
CA ILE A 620 -30.57 -20.49 1.58
C ILE A 620 -31.18 -19.88 2.85
N ILE A 621 -31.87 -20.70 3.65
CA ILE A 621 -32.47 -20.26 4.93
C ILE A 621 -31.39 -19.79 5.90
N ARG A 622 -30.26 -20.51 5.98
CA ARG A 622 -29.11 -20.14 6.80
C ARG A 622 -28.48 -18.83 6.30
N ALA A 623 -28.26 -18.69 4.99
CA ALA A 623 -27.71 -17.48 4.40
C ALA A 623 -28.57 -16.24 4.65
N LEU A 624 -29.91 -16.36 4.56
CA LEU A 624 -30.83 -15.27 4.92
C LEU A 624 -30.68 -14.86 6.38
N LYS A 625 -30.61 -15.84 7.30
CA LYS A 625 -30.38 -15.57 8.73
C LYS A 625 -29.02 -14.90 8.99
N GLU A 626 -27.96 -15.33 8.31
CA GLU A 626 -26.64 -14.73 8.46
C GLU A 626 -26.57 -13.32 7.88
N ALA A 627 -27.22 -13.05 6.74
CA ALA A 627 -27.33 -11.69 6.19
C ALA A 627 -28.07 -10.75 7.15
N GLU A 628 -29.22 -11.18 7.70
CA GLU A 628 -29.91 -10.43 8.74
C GLU A 628 -29.04 -10.21 9.99
N ARG A 629 -28.29 -11.23 10.40
CA ARG A 629 -27.41 -11.17 11.55
C ARG A 629 -26.30 -10.15 11.33
N ILE A 630 -25.66 -10.13 10.15
CA ILE A 630 -24.62 -9.14 9.83
C ILE A 630 -25.22 -7.73 9.85
N ILE A 631 -26.40 -7.50 9.25
CA ILE A 631 -27.08 -6.20 9.25
C ILE A 631 -27.40 -5.74 10.69
N LYS A 632 -27.92 -6.64 11.55
CA LYS A 632 -28.18 -6.35 12.97
C LYS A 632 -26.89 -6.06 13.75
N ILE A 633 -25.79 -6.71 13.35
CA ILE A 633 -24.46 -6.57 13.94
C ILE A 633 -23.68 -5.37 13.38
N GLU A 634 -24.12 -4.70 12.30
CA GLU A 634 -23.50 -3.47 11.79
C GLU A 634 -23.72 -2.23 12.69
N VAL A 635 -24.49 -2.38 13.78
CA VAL A 635 -24.47 -1.44 14.93
C VAL A 635 -23.10 -1.51 15.62
N GLN A 636 -22.59 -0.39 16.14
CA GLN A 636 -21.27 -0.31 16.82
C GLN A 636 -21.08 -1.50 17.79
N ALA A 637 -20.16 -2.41 17.45
CA ALA A 637 -19.91 -3.65 18.20
C ALA A 637 -19.44 -3.43 19.62
N LEU A 638 -18.80 -2.27 19.83
CA LEU A 638 -18.10 -1.92 21.03
C LEU A 638 -18.80 -0.73 21.67
N THR A 639 -18.96 -0.78 22.99
CA THR A 639 -19.37 0.38 23.79
C THR A 639 -18.35 1.52 23.63
N SER A 640 -18.74 2.77 23.90
CA SER A 640 -17.85 3.93 23.80
C SER A 640 -16.56 3.76 24.61
N LYS A 641 -16.65 3.19 25.81
CA LYS A 641 -15.50 2.89 26.67
C LYS A 641 -14.55 1.86 26.04
N GLN A 642 -15.08 0.83 25.39
CA GLN A 642 -14.28 -0.17 24.68
C GLN A 642 -13.62 0.42 23.42
N GLN A 643 -14.31 1.33 22.72
CA GLN A 643 -13.73 2.06 21.59
C GLN A 643 -12.56 2.92 22.04
N ASP A 644 -12.67 3.63 23.16
CA ASP A 644 -11.58 4.45 23.70
C ASP A 644 -10.36 3.59 24.12
N LEU A 645 -10.61 2.42 24.73
CA LEU A 645 -9.54 1.46 25.01
C LEU A 645 -8.87 0.95 23.73
N LEU A 646 -9.65 0.63 22.70
CA LEU A 646 -9.13 0.19 21.41
C LEU A 646 -8.27 1.29 20.75
N ARG A 647 -8.74 2.54 20.74
CA ARG A 647 -7.96 3.71 20.29
C ARG A 647 -6.66 3.82 21.09
N PHE A 648 -6.74 3.70 22.40
CA PHE A 648 -5.58 3.77 23.28
C PHE A 648 -4.53 2.72 22.90
N TYR A 649 -4.91 1.44 22.78
CA TYR A 649 -3.96 0.37 22.43
C TYR A 649 -3.33 0.58 21.04
N LEU A 650 -4.12 0.96 20.04
CA LEU A 650 -3.61 1.26 18.70
C LEU A 650 -2.62 2.43 18.72
N LEU A 651 -2.94 3.50 19.46
CA LEU A 651 -2.05 4.66 19.60
C LEU A 651 -0.78 4.32 20.39
N GLN A 652 -0.81 3.39 21.34
CA GLN A 652 0.41 2.92 22.02
C GLN A 652 1.34 2.20 21.03
N ILE A 653 0.81 1.33 20.17
CA ILE A 653 1.62 0.68 19.14
C ILE A 653 2.20 1.73 18.18
N ALA A 654 1.37 2.65 17.68
CA ALA A 654 1.81 3.69 16.77
C ALA A 654 2.90 4.61 17.36
N ARG A 655 2.82 4.93 18.67
CA ARG A 655 3.86 5.70 19.37
C ARG A 655 5.16 4.93 19.53
N LEU A 656 5.10 3.61 19.74
CA LEU A 656 6.30 2.78 19.88
C LEU A 656 7.06 2.63 18.57
N THR A 657 6.34 2.48 17.45
CA THR A 657 6.96 2.24 16.14
C THR A 657 7.19 3.52 15.34
N GLY A 658 6.56 4.62 15.74
CA GLY A 658 6.64 5.89 15.01
C GLY A 658 5.95 5.84 13.66
N GLU A 659 5.00 4.92 13.47
CA GLU A 659 4.15 4.76 12.28
C GLU A 659 2.69 4.85 12.71
N ASN A 660 1.86 5.62 12.01
CA ASN A 660 0.46 5.82 12.42
C ASN A 660 -0.55 4.84 11.81
N GLY A 661 -0.09 3.86 11.03
CA GLY A 661 -0.99 3.05 10.18
C GLY A 661 -1.63 3.92 9.13
#